data_AF-A0A1V5RBZ4-F1
#
_entry.id   AF-A0A1V5RBZ4-F1
#
_cell.length_a   1.000
_cell.length_b   1.000
_cell.length_c   1.000
_cell.angle_alpha   90.00
_cell.angle_beta   90.00
_cell.angle_gamma   90.00
#
_symmetry.space_group_name_H-M   'P 1'
#
loop_
_entity.id
_entity.type
_entity.pdbx_description
1 polymer ?
#
loop_
_entity_poly.entity_id
_entity_poly.type
_entity_poly.pdbx_seq_one_letter_code
_entity_poly.pdbx_strand_id
1 'polypeptide(L)'
;MSHASDLSILPVGAARPPVPLPHFPDALHAVVWRNWGLVDVGRLARVLAATPEQIVGLAAALGLPPPAAIPASQEKRSYITVIRRNWHLLPYEQLLDLLGWDAAHLAYILKEDDFLWHKLGGFKPECAAVRYAPPSAAAQAHAARIRQTVADAFGDRLARPREAPFAFLADLAAPTGAAAVAEAGPAAAPRYLYSYFALYGDPLADPDLDPFPDGYLARLRELGVNGVWLQAILHKLAPWPLAPGLAEGYEERLANLRRLTERARRFGVDVYLYLNEPRAMPAAFFDEHPHLRGAFEDPFYALCTSTPEVQAFLREAVAAVFAAAPGLAGAFTITMTENLTNCFSRGGGDQCPRCRERGPAAVVSEVNRLLAEGIWRSKPDARVIVWDWAWGNDWAPDAIARLPREAWLMSISELDLPIERGGVPARVNEYCLSAVGPGPRARRHWAAARARGMRVAAKLQLGNTWELAAVPYVPVEALVAQHMVNLRAEGVDGLMLGWTLGGYPSPNLEVAAAIHGAADAGLSADEALLRVATRRFGPRAAADVVRAWQQFSAAFAEFPFDIGVVYTAPQQFGPANLLYREPTGYRATMVGFPYDDLARWASLYPPDVFLRQWRKVADGWAEGLAALARARAIAPSPALEAEQRVAEAAHLHFRSVANQIEFVLARGRDAARARELLADEEALARRLFDLADADSRLGFEATNHYFYRPLDLVEKVLNCRDLAETAFRAPVS
;
A
#
# COMPACT_ATOMS: atom_id res chain seq x y z
N MET A 1 0.68 -7.61 -36.38
CA MET A 1 1.28 -8.97 -36.43
C MET A 1 1.40 -9.43 -34.99
N SER A 2 0.57 -10.40 -34.59
CA SER A 2 0.53 -10.93 -33.23
C SER A 2 1.72 -11.86 -33.04
N HIS A 3 2.78 -11.40 -32.36
CA HIS A 3 3.67 -12.35 -31.71
C HIS A 3 2.82 -13.08 -30.68
N ALA A 4 2.58 -14.37 -30.89
CA ALA A 4 1.91 -15.19 -29.88
C ALA A 4 2.76 -15.10 -28.62
N SER A 5 2.21 -14.49 -27.57
CA SER A 5 2.91 -14.31 -26.32
C SER A 5 3.21 -15.68 -25.72
N ASP A 6 4.47 -15.94 -25.37
CA ASP A 6 4.83 -17.16 -24.65
C ASP A 6 4.25 -17.09 -23.23
N LEU A 7 3.16 -17.80 -22.97
CA LEU A 7 2.50 -17.80 -21.67
C LEU A 7 3.25 -18.63 -20.62
N SER A 8 4.22 -19.46 -21.03
CA SER A 8 4.92 -20.37 -20.12
C SER A 8 5.78 -19.64 -19.08
N ILE A 9 6.11 -18.37 -19.34
CA ILE A 9 6.85 -17.50 -18.41
C ILE A 9 5.97 -16.92 -17.30
N LEU A 10 4.63 -16.98 -17.43
CA LEU A 10 3.72 -16.47 -16.41
C LEU A 10 3.56 -17.48 -15.27
N PRO A 11 3.62 -17.03 -14.01
CA PRO A 11 3.41 -17.93 -12.89
C PRO A 11 1.95 -18.37 -12.82
N VAL A 12 1.69 -19.65 -12.61
CA VAL A 12 0.31 -20.19 -12.49
C VAL A 12 -0.03 -20.55 -11.05
N GLY A 13 0.93 -21.08 -10.28
CA GLY A 13 0.67 -21.57 -8.93
C GLY A 13 -0.26 -22.79 -8.91
N ALA A 14 -0.93 -23.02 -7.78
CA ALA A 14 -1.86 -24.15 -7.64
C ALA A 14 -3.15 -23.92 -8.45
N ALA A 15 -3.55 -24.92 -9.23
CA ALA A 15 -4.81 -24.93 -9.97
C ALA A 15 -6.02 -24.82 -9.02
N ARG A 16 -6.86 -23.79 -9.22
CA ARG A 16 -8.07 -23.55 -8.42
C ARG A 16 -9.20 -22.98 -9.28
N PRO A 17 -10.47 -23.37 -9.05
CA PRO A 17 -11.60 -22.85 -9.82
C PRO A 17 -11.98 -21.43 -9.37
N PRO A 18 -12.29 -20.48 -10.27
CA PRO A 18 -12.61 -19.10 -9.90
C PRO A 18 -13.74 -18.97 -8.88
N VAL A 19 -13.69 -17.93 -8.04
CA VAL A 19 -14.77 -17.63 -7.08
C VAL A 19 -16.04 -17.24 -7.84
N PRO A 20 -17.18 -17.90 -7.60
CA PRO A 20 -18.42 -17.62 -8.31
C PRO A 20 -19.01 -16.25 -7.93
N LEU A 21 -19.68 -15.60 -8.88
CA LEU A 21 -20.38 -14.33 -8.70
C LEU A 21 -21.87 -14.49 -9.03
N PRO A 22 -22.65 -15.16 -8.15
CA PRO A 22 -24.04 -15.52 -8.44
C PRO A 22 -24.99 -14.32 -8.55
N HIS A 23 -24.60 -13.16 -8.00
CA HIS A 23 -25.33 -11.90 -8.14
C HIS A 23 -25.24 -11.27 -9.54
N PHE A 24 -24.49 -11.87 -10.46
CA PHE A 24 -24.51 -11.53 -11.88
C PHE A 24 -25.20 -12.60 -12.72
N PRO A 25 -25.74 -12.26 -13.91
CA PRO A 25 -26.33 -13.24 -14.82
C PRO A 25 -25.34 -14.33 -15.27
N ASP A 26 -24.12 -13.92 -15.60
CA ASP A 26 -23.03 -14.76 -16.08
C ASP A 26 -21.69 -13.97 -16.04
N ALA A 27 -20.60 -14.63 -16.44
CA ALA A 27 -19.28 -14.02 -16.48
C ALA A 27 -19.16 -12.85 -17.48
N LEU A 28 -19.94 -12.85 -18.57
CA LEU A 28 -19.93 -11.78 -19.57
C LEU A 28 -20.42 -10.47 -18.95
N HIS A 29 -21.54 -10.51 -18.23
CA HIS A 29 -22.06 -9.34 -17.52
C HIS A 29 -21.13 -8.87 -16.40
N ALA A 30 -20.50 -9.81 -15.66
CA ALA A 30 -19.55 -9.47 -14.61
C ALA A 30 -18.28 -8.77 -15.17
N VAL A 31 -17.74 -9.24 -16.31
CA VAL A 31 -16.60 -8.59 -16.97
C VAL A 31 -16.96 -7.20 -17.47
N VAL A 32 -18.16 -7.00 -18.05
CA VAL A 32 -18.62 -5.67 -18.46
C VAL A 32 -18.75 -4.75 -17.24
N TRP A 33 -19.40 -5.21 -16.17
CA TRP A 33 -19.58 -4.44 -14.94
C TRP A 33 -18.25 -3.99 -14.35
N ARG A 34 -17.34 -4.93 -14.08
CA ARG A 34 -16.10 -4.64 -13.35
C ARG A 34 -15.08 -3.84 -14.16
N ASN A 35 -15.23 -3.72 -15.47
CA ASN A 35 -14.33 -2.90 -16.30
C ASN A 35 -14.96 -1.58 -16.76
N TRP A 36 -16.24 -1.32 -16.43
CA TRP A 36 -16.94 -0.10 -16.82
C TRP A 36 -16.31 1.14 -16.20
N GLY A 37 -15.88 2.10 -17.04
CA GLY A 37 -15.17 3.30 -16.60
C GLY A 37 -13.70 3.08 -16.21
N LEU A 38 -13.15 1.89 -16.45
CA LEU A 38 -11.73 1.57 -16.25
C LEU A 38 -11.02 1.14 -17.54
N VAL A 39 -11.74 0.48 -18.46
CA VAL A 39 -11.20 0.04 -19.75
C VAL A 39 -12.05 0.60 -20.89
N ASP A 40 -11.40 1.06 -21.96
CA ASP A 40 -12.06 1.56 -23.16
C ASP A 40 -13.06 0.52 -23.73
N VAL A 41 -14.23 0.99 -24.15
CA VAL A 41 -15.30 0.12 -24.68
C VAL A 41 -14.83 -0.64 -25.92
N GLY A 42 -14.06 0.01 -26.79
CA GLY A 42 -13.49 -0.63 -27.98
C GLY A 42 -12.52 -1.76 -27.60
N ARG A 43 -11.68 -1.55 -26.58
CA ARG A 43 -10.80 -2.61 -26.05
C ARG A 43 -11.60 -3.76 -25.43
N LEU A 44 -12.58 -3.45 -24.59
CA LEU A 44 -13.43 -4.45 -23.95
C LEU A 44 -14.20 -5.29 -24.98
N ALA A 45 -14.71 -4.66 -26.04
CA ALA A 45 -15.36 -5.34 -27.16
C ALA A 45 -14.40 -6.31 -27.87
N ARG A 46 -13.14 -5.91 -28.12
CA ARG A 46 -12.14 -6.82 -28.72
C ARG A 46 -11.84 -8.03 -27.84
N VAL A 47 -11.59 -7.82 -26.54
CA VAL A 47 -11.31 -8.90 -25.57
C VAL A 47 -12.44 -9.93 -25.51
N LEU A 48 -13.68 -9.46 -25.61
CA LEU A 48 -14.88 -10.28 -25.55
C LEU A 48 -15.36 -10.79 -26.91
N ALA A 49 -14.66 -10.49 -28.01
CA ALA A 49 -15.09 -10.78 -29.37
C ALA A 49 -16.52 -10.26 -29.69
N ALA A 50 -16.77 -9.00 -29.33
CA ALA A 50 -18.04 -8.28 -29.46
C ALA A 50 -17.89 -7.00 -30.30
N THR A 51 -18.99 -6.31 -30.57
CA THR A 51 -18.98 -4.91 -31.04
C THR A 51 -19.11 -3.93 -29.86
N PRO A 52 -18.64 -2.68 -29.98
CA PRO A 52 -18.86 -1.65 -28.96
C PRO A 52 -20.34 -1.47 -28.57
N GLU A 53 -21.25 -1.54 -29.54
CA GLU A 53 -22.69 -1.38 -29.33
C GLU A 53 -23.26 -2.51 -28.47
N GLN A 54 -22.77 -3.74 -28.66
CA GLN A 54 -23.16 -4.89 -27.83
C GLN A 54 -22.71 -4.71 -26.38
N ILE A 55 -21.47 -4.23 -26.17
CA ILE A 55 -20.95 -3.96 -24.83
C ILE A 55 -21.74 -2.84 -24.13
N VAL A 56 -22.04 -1.75 -24.85
CA VAL A 56 -22.88 -0.65 -24.35
C VAL A 56 -24.30 -1.16 -24.02
N GLY A 57 -24.86 -2.03 -24.86
CA GLY A 57 -26.16 -2.66 -24.62
C GLY A 57 -26.19 -3.50 -23.34
N LEU A 58 -25.16 -4.31 -23.10
CA LEU A 58 -25.01 -5.10 -21.87
C LEU A 58 -24.91 -4.19 -20.63
N ALA A 59 -24.08 -3.14 -20.70
CA ALA A 59 -23.93 -2.18 -19.61
C ALA A 59 -25.25 -1.47 -19.29
N ALA A 60 -25.97 -1.00 -20.32
CA ALA A 60 -27.27 -0.35 -20.16
C ALA A 60 -28.32 -1.30 -19.55
N ALA A 61 -28.31 -2.59 -19.94
CA ALA A 61 -29.19 -3.60 -19.37
C ALA A 61 -28.96 -3.83 -17.87
N LEU A 62 -27.74 -3.58 -17.37
CA LEU A 62 -27.37 -3.61 -15.95
C LEU A 62 -27.64 -2.29 -15.21
N GLY A 63 -28.12 -1.26 -15.90
CA GLY A 63 -28.37 0.07 -15.30
C GLY A 63 -27.13 0.96 -15.19
N LEU A 64 -26.05 0.65 -15.92
CA LEU A 64 -24.85 1.48 -15.96
C LEU A 64 -25.06 2.74 -16.84
N PRO A 65 -24.42 3.87 -16.50
CA PRO A 65 -24.50 5.08 -17.30
C PRO A 65 -23.79 4.90 -18.66
N PRO A 66 -24.04 5.79 -19.64
CA PRO A 66 -23.27 5.81 -20.89
C PRO A 66 -21.75 5.83 -20.65
N PRO A 67 -20.96 5.25 -21.57
CA PRO A 67 -19.53 5.16 -21.40
C PRO A 67 -18.88 6.56 -21.34
N ALA A 68 -17.93 6.72 -20.44
CA ALA A 68 -17.09 7.91 -20.33
C ALA A 68 -15.70 7.65 -20.91
N ALA A 69 -15.04 8.72 -21.38
CA ALA A 69 -13.66 8.63 -21.82
C ALA A 69 -12.74 8.28 -20.64
N ILE A 70 -11.75 7.43 -20.89
CA ILE A 70 -10.73 7.04 -19.90
C ILE A 70 -9.44 7.80 -20.25
N PRO A 71 -8.98 8.72 -19.39
CA PRO A 71 -7.74 9.44 -19.63
C PRO A 71 -6.53 8.50 -19.66
N ALA A 72 -5.56 8.78 -20.53
CA ALA A 72 -4.33 7.97 -20.63
C ALA A 72 -3.57 7.89 -19.28
N SER A 73 -3.60 8.96 -18.48
CA SER A 73 -3.01 8.98 -17.13
C SER A 73 -3.68 8.00 -16.16
N GLN A 74 -5.00 7.81 -16.27
CA GLN A 74 -5.73 6.80 -15.49
C GLN A 74 -5.34 5.40 -15.97
N GLU A 75 -5.28 5.17 -17.28
CA GLU A 75 -4.94 3.86 -17.85
C GLU A 75 -3.57 3.38 -17.38
N LYS A 76 -2.55 4.24 -17.46
CA LYS A 76 -1.19 3.96 -16.98
C LYS A 76 -1.13 3.66 -15.46
N ARG A 77 -2.10 4.15 -14.67
CA ARG A 77 -2.11 4.04 -13.20
C ARG A 77 -3.12 3.03 -12.64
N SER A 78 -3.94 2.38 -13.48
CA SER A 78 -5.03 1.51 -13.00
C SER A 78 -4.76 0.02 -13.14
N TYR A 79 -3.60 -0.39 -13.65
CA TYR A 79 -3.36 -1.78 -14.05
C TYR A 79 -3.54 -2.79 -12.88
N ILE A 80 -3.09 -2.49 -11.66
CA ILE A 80 -3.32 -3.38 -10.49
C ILE A 80 -4.81 -3.51 -10.19
N THR A 81 -5.57 -2.42 -10.22
CA THR A 81 -7.04 -2.43 -10.07
C THR A 81 -7.68 -3.32 -11.14
N VAL A 82 -7.25 -3.21 -12.40
CA VAL A 82 -7.77 -4.01 -13.52
C VAL A 82 -7.41 -5.50 -13.34
N ILE A 83 -6.16 -5.82 -12.99
CA ILE A 83 -5.70 -7.20 -12.72
C ILE A 83 -6.54 -7.82 -11.61
N ARG A 84 -6.67 -7.14 -10.46
CA ARG A 84 -7.40 -7.66 -9.30
C ARG A 84 -8.87 -7.94 -9.62
N ARG A 85 -9.54 -7.00 -10.31
CA ARG A 85 -10.97 -7.13 -10.66
C ARG A 85 -11.26 -8.29 -11.60
N ASN A 86 -10.28 -8.68 -12.42
CA ASN A 86 -10.40 -9.74 -13.43
C ASN A 86 -9.68 -11.05 -13.06
N TRP A 87 -9.02 -11.11 -11.90
CA TRP A 87 -8.20 -12.27 -11.51
C TRP A 87 -8.99 -13.59 -11.49
N HIS A 88 -10.23 -13.53 -11.01
CA HIS A 88 -11.20 -14.64 -10.98
C HIS A 88 -12.18 -14.65 -12.17
N LEU A 89 -11.97 -13.81 -13.20
CA LEU A 89 -12.89 -13.70 -14.34
C LEU A 89 -12.26 -14.08 -15.67
N LEU A 90 -11.01 -13.67 -15.91
CA LEU A 90 -10.37 -13.82 -17.22
C LEU A 90 -9.18 -14.80 -17.14
N PRO A 91 -8.96 -15.62 -18.17
CA PRO A 91 -7.70 -16.33 -18.35
C PRO A 91 -6.57 -15.34 -18.71
N TYR A 92 -5.31 -15.80 -18.67
CA TYR A 92 -4.16 -14.91 -18.91
C TYR A 92 -4.21 -14.23 -20.28
N GLU A 93 -4.62 -14.94 -21.33
CA GLU A 93 -4.72 -14.42 -22.69
C GLU A 93 -5.62 -13.18 -22.76
N GLN A 94 -6.82 -13.28 -22.19
CA GLN A 94 -7.76 -12.15 -22.18
C GLN A 94 -7.32 -11.03 -21.23
N LEU A 95 -6.64 -11.37 -20.13
CA LEU A 95 -6.09 -10.36 -19.24
C LEU A 95 -4.97 -9.55 -19.91
N LEU A 96 -4.09 -10.22 -20.67
CA LEU A 96 -3.05 -9.57 -21.48
C LEU A 96 -3.67 -8.66 -22.55
N ASP A 97 -4.68 -9.13 -23.27
CA ASP A 97 -5.41 -8.32 -24.26
C ASP A 97 -6.10 -7.09 -23.63
N LEU A 98 -6.65 -7.25 -22.43
CA LEU A 98 -7.31 -6.18 -21.67
C LEU A 98 -6.31 -5.11 -21.22
N LEU A 99 -5.11 -5.52 -20.80
CA LEU A 99 -4.02 -4.64 -20.40
C LEU A 99 -3.29 -4.03 -21.60
N GLY A 100 -3.31 -4.70 -22.75
CA GLY A 100 -2.48 -4.37 -23.90
C GLY A 100 -1.01 -4.71 -23.69
N TRP A 101 -0.71 -5.76 -22.92
CA TRP A 101 0.64 -6.16 -22.53
C TRP A 101 1.03 -7.52 -23.12
N ASP A 102 2.33 -7.79 -23.22
CA ASP A 102 2.84 -9.15 -23.42
C ASP A 102 3.05 -9.86 -22.07
N ALA A 103 3.28 -11.18 -22.13
CA ALA A 103 3.51 -12.01 -20.95
C ALA A 103 4.78 -11.60 -20.18
N ALA A 104 5.81 -11.10 -20.85
CA ALA A 104 7.08 -10.76 -20.21
C ALA A 104 6.90 -9.54 -19.30
N HIS A 105 6.16 -8.54 -19.78
CA HIS A 105 5.82 -7.37 -18.99
C HIS A 105 4.95 -7.74 -17.78
N LEU A 106 3.91 -8.58 -17.96
CA LEU A 106 3.09 -9.03 -16.83
C LEU A 106 3.91 -9.86 -15.82
N ALA A 107 4.80 -10.76 -16.28
CA ALA A 107 5.68 -11.53 -15.40
C ALA A 107 6.61 -10.61 -14.57
N TYR A 108 7.16 -9.57 -15.19
CA TYR A 108 7.95 -8.56 -14.51
C TYR A 108 7.14 -7.83 -13.43
N ILE A 109 5.93 -7.35 -13.77
CA ILE A 109 5.05 -6.63 -12.83
C ILE A 109 4.63 -7.55 -11.67
N LEU A 110 4.26 -8.81 -11.93
CA LEU A 110 3.90 -9.76 -10.87
C LEU A 110 5.05 -10.01 -9.88
N LYS A 111 6.31 -9.92 -10.35
CA LYS A 111 7.51 -10.12 -9.54
C LYS A 111 7.95 -8.87 -8.79
N GLU A 112 8.10 -7.75 -9.48
CA GLU A 112 8.80 -6.56 -8.97
C GLU A 112 7.86 -5.51 -8.36
N ASP A 113 6.56 -5.53 -8.70
CA ASP A 113 5.59 -4.55 -8.22
C ASP A 113 5.04 -4.94 -6.83
N ASP A 114 5.76 -4.55 -5.78
CA ASP A 114 5.41 -4.67 -4.36
C ASP A 114 4.63 -5.95 -4.00
N PHE A 115 5.25 -7.10 -4.23
CA PHE A 115 4.69 -8.43 -3.92
C PHE A 115 3.35 -8.74 -4.61
N LEU A 116 3.05 -8.18 -5.78
CA LEU A 116 1.76 -8.34 -6.44
C LEU A 116 1.35 -9.81 -6.62
N TRP A 117 2.25 -10.72 -6.99
CA TRP A 117 1.94 -12.15 -7.06
C TRP A 117 1.42 -12.73 -5.71
N HIS A 118 2.01 -12.32 -4.59
CA HIS A 118 1.59 -12.75 -3.25
C HIS A 118 0.28 -12.09 -2.84
N LYS A 119 0.08 -10.81 -3.19
CA LYS A 119 -1.19 -10.09 -3.01
C LYS A 119 -2.32 -10.78 -3.79
N LEU A 120 -2.02 -11.36 -4.94
CA LEU A 120 -2.99 -12.14 -5.75
C LEU A 120 -3.17 -13.59 -5.25
N GLY A 121 -2.42 -14.01 -4.23
CA GLY A 121 -2.55 -15.28 -3.54
C GLY A 121 -1.53 -16.35 -3.95
N GLY A 122 -0.59 -16.03 -4.84
CA GLY A 122 0.42 -16.98 -5.32
C GLY A 122 -0.13 -18.01 -6.30
N PHE A 123 -1.27 -17.73 -6.94
CA PHE A 123 -1.86 -18.57 -7.99
C PHE A 123 -2.78 -17.74 -8.90
N LYS A 124 -3.02 -18.24 -10.11
CA LYS A 124 -4.03 -17.74 -11.04
C LYS A 124 -5.19 -18.76 -11.14
N PRO A 125 -6.44 -18.37 -10.85
CA PRO A 125 -7.58 -19.27 -11.04
C PRO A 125 -7.77 -19.72 -12.49
N GLU A 126 -8.27 -20.94 -12.66
CA GLU A 126 -8.63 -21.56 -13.95
C GLU A 126 -9.92 -20.96 -14.52
N CYS A 127 -9.80 -19.74 -15.06
CA CYS A 127 -10.92 -19.03 -15.66
C CYS A 127 -11.19 -19.53 -17.08
N ALA A 128 -12.45 -19.79 -17.41
CA ALA A 128 -12.86 -20.02 -18.80
C ALA A 128 -12.78 -18.71 -19.62
N ALA A 129 -12.50 -18.83 -20.92
CA ALA A 129 -12.54 -17.68 -21.80
C ALA A 129 -13.97 -17.11 -21.91
N VAL A 130 -14.11 -15.80 -21.71
CA VAL A 130 -15.38 -15.09 -21.80
C VAL A 130 -15.54 -14.51 -23.20
N ARG A 131 -16.61 -14.90 -23.89
CA ARG A 131 -16.95 -14.41 -25.23
C ARG A 131 -18.35 -13.84 -25.21
N TYR A 132 -18.59 -12.85 -26.06
CA TYR A 132 -19.92 -12.35 -26.28
C TYR A 132 -20.81 -13.45 -26.86
N ALA A 133 -21.95 -13.60 -26.23
CA ALA A 133 -23.10 -14.32 -26.75
C ALA A 133 -24.34 -13.47 -26.45
N PRO A 134 -25.35 -13.44 -27.35
CA PRO A 134 -26.62 -12.78 -27.04
C PRO A 134 -27.19 -13.29 -25.71
N PRO A 135 -27.57 -12.40 -24.76
CA PRO A 135 -28.09 -12.82 -23.47
C PRO A 135 -29.34 -13.69 -23.61
N SER A 136 -29.36 -14.82 -22.89
CA SER A 136 -30.56 -15.67 -22.79
C SER A 136 -31.72 -14.94 -22.11
N ALA A 137 -32.95 -15.44 -22.24
CA ALA A 137 -34.11 -14.85 -21.55
C ALA A 137 -33.92 -14.79 -20.01
N ALA A 138 -33.27 -15.81 -19.43
CA ALA A 138 -32.94 -15.83 -18.02
C ALA A 138 -31.90 -14.76 -17.66
N ALA A 139 -30.86 -14.58 -18.49
CA ALA A 139 -29.85 -13.56 -18.29
C ALA A 139 -30.44 -12.14 -18.42
N GLN A 140 -31.32 -11.92 -19.40
CA GLN A 140 -32.05 -10.65 -19.57
C GLN A 140 -32.94 -10.33 -18.36
N ALA A 141 -33.69 -11.32 -17.86
CA ALA A 141 -34.52 -11.15 -16.67
C ALA A 141 -33.67 -10.87 -15.42
N HIS A 142 -32.50 -11.48 -15.28
CA HIS A 142 -31.58 -11.19 -14.19
C HIS A 142 -30.97 -9.78 -14.32
N ALA A 143 -30.50 -9.40 -15.50
CA ALA A 143 -29.99 -8.05 -15.76
C ALA A 143 -31.05 -6.97 -15.45
N ALA A 144 -32.32 -7.21 -15.81
CA ALA A 144 -33.42 -6.32 -15.46
C ALA A 144 -33.63 -6.17 -13.93
N ARG A 145 -33.48 -7.25 -13.15
CA ARG A 145 -33.49 -7.17 -11.67
C ARG A 145 -32.32 -6.35 -11.13
N ILE A 146 -31.11 -6.54 -11.69
CA ILE A 146 -29.94 -5.75 -11.32
C ILE A 146 -30.20 -4.26 -11.59
N ARG A 147 -30.69 -3.93 -12.80
CA ARG A 147 -31.04 -2.56 -13.17
C ARG A 147 -32.07 -1.95 -12.21
N GLN A 148 -33.08 -2.72 -11.81
CA GLN A 148 -34.08 -2.26 -10.83
C GLN A 148 -33.42 -1.99 -9.47
N THR A 149 -32.59 -2.91 -8.97
CA THR A 149 -31.83 -2.71 -7.73
C THR A 149 -30.96 -1.47 -7.79
N VAL A 150 -30.24 -1.26 -8.90
CA VAL A 150 -29.42 -0.06 -9.11
C VAL A 150 -30.28 1.19 -9.05
N ALA A 151 -31.43 1.21 -9.72
CA ALA A 151 -32.36 2.34 -9.69
C ALA A 151 -32.92 2.60 -8.28
N ASP A 152 -33.33 1.57 -7.56
CA ASP A 152 -33.91 1.70 -6.22
C ASP A 152 -32.88 2.16 -5.18
N ALA A 153 -31.68 1.59 -5.24
CA ALA A 153 -30.64 1.88 -4.27
C ALA A 153 -29.95 3.22 -4.55
N PHE A 154 -29.72 3.57 -5.83
CA PHE A 154 -28.87 4.69 -6.22
C PHE A 154 -29.56 5.79 -7.02
N GLY A 155 -30.74 5.55 -7.59
CA GLY A 155 -31.46 6.52 -8.40
C GLY A 155 -30.63 6.98 -9.59
N ASP A 156 -30.54 8.30 -9.79
CA ASP A 156 -29.75 8.93 -10.84
C ASP A 156 -28.28 9.17 -10.45
N ARG A 157 -27.85 8.81 -9.22
CA ARG A 157 -26.50 9.12 -8.71
C ARG A 157 -25.38 8.61 -9.62
N LEU A 158 -25.53 7.43 -10.20
CA LEU A 158 -24.54 6.87 -11.14
C LEU A 158 -24.42 7.66 -12.45
N ALA A 159 -25.43 8.44 -12.82
CA ALA A 159 -25.42 9.29 -14.01
C ALA A 159 -24.90 10.71 -13.72
N ARG A 160 -24.74 11.10 -12.44
CA ARG A 160 -24.25 12.43 -12.06
C ARG A 160 -22.75 12.55 -12.32
N PRO A 161 -22.24 13.77 -12.58
CA PRO A 161 -20.81 14.03 -12.57
C PRO A 161 -20.21 13.63 -11.22
N ARG A 162 -19.10 12.92 -11.28
CA ARG A 162 -18.36 12.38 -10.13
C ARG A 162 -16.90 12.78 -10.20
N GLU A 163 -16.22 12.73 -9.07
CA GLU A 163 -14.77 12.90 -9.08
C GLU A 163 -14.10 11.73 -9.82
N ALA A 164 -13.30 12.05 -10.84
CA ALA A 164 -12.61 11.04 -11.64
C ALA A 164 -11.57 10.29 -10.79
N PRO A 165 -11.29 8.99 -11.08
CA PRO A 165 -10.12 8.32 -10.49
C PRO A 165 -8.86 9.16 -10.64
N PHE A 166 -8.07 9.22 -9.58
CA PHE A 166 -6.82 10.00 -9.50
C PHE A 166 -7.00 11.52 -9.67
N ALA A 167 -8.21 12.08 -9.56
CA ALA A 167 -8.40 13.53 -9.66
C ALA A 167 -7.59 14.30 -8.60
N PHE A 168 -7.39 13.70 -7.42
CA PHE A 168 -6.52 14.25 -6.36
C PHE A 168 -5.09 14.54 -6.82
N LEU A 169 -4.60 13.92 -7.91
CA LEU A 169 -3.28 14.20 -8.46
C LEU A 169 -3.15 15.65 -8.93
N ALA A 170 -4.20 16.19 -9.56
CA ALA A 170 -4.21 17.58 -10.02
C ALA A 170 -4.05 18.53 -8.84
N ASP A 171 -4.77 18.25 -7.74
CA ASP A 171 -4.68 19.04 -6.51
C ASP A 171 -3.30 18.95 -5.85
N LEU A 172 -2.70 17.76 -5.81
CA LEU A 172 -1.36 17.56 -5.25
C LEU A 172 -0.27 18.16 -6.13
N ALA A 173 -0.44 18.18 -7.45
CA ALA A 173 0.51 18.77 -8.39
C ALA A 173 0.38 20.31 -8.48
N ALA A 174 -0.80 20.86 -8.18
CA ALA A 174 -1.08 22.30 -8.30
C ALA A 174 -0.12 23.14 -7.44
N PRO A 175 0.38 24.29 -7.93
CA PRO A 175 1.25 25.18 -7.14
C PRO A 175 0.60 25.62 -5.83
N THR A 176 1.34 25.65 -4.72
CA THR A 176 0.84 26.17 -3.43
C THR A 176 1.00 27.68 -3.27
N GLY A 177 1.68 28.35 -4.21
CA GLY A 177 2.08 29.75 -4.09
C GLY A 177 3.24 29.99 -3.12
N ALA A 178 3.77 28.94 -2.49
CA ALA A 178 4.98 29.02 -1.68
C ALA A 178 6.18 29.39 -2.55
N ALA A 179 6.92 30.42 -2.16
CA ALA A 179 8.19 30.77 -2.80
C ALA A 179 9.19 29.62 -2.63
N ALA A 180 10.08 29.43 -3.62
CA ALA A 180 11.21 28.53 -3.48
C ALA A 180 11.94 28.80 -2.16
N VAL A 181 12.04 27.78 -1.31
CA VAL A 181 12.71 27.92 -0.02
C VAL A 181 14.19 28.06 -0.31
N ALA A 182 14.85 29.09 0.25
CA ALA A 182 16.31 29.22 0.20
C ALA A 182 16.95 27.89 0.64
N GLU A 183 18.04 27.49 -0.02
CA GLU A 183 18.69 26.19 0.18
C GLU A 183 18.72 25.81 1.67
N ALA A 184 18.05 24.72 2.02
CA ALA A 184 18.20 24.13 3.34
C ALA A 184 19.68 23.77 3.51
N GLY A 185 20.34 24.37 4.49
CA GLY A 185 21.74 24.09 4.76
C GLY A 185 21.98 22.58 4.97
N PRO A 186 23.16 22.04 4.62
CA PRO A 186 23.48 20.61 4.58
C PRO A 186 23.40 19.84 5.93
N ALA A 187 22.86 20.44 7.00
CA ALA A 187 22.93 19.94 8.38
C ALA A 187 21.60 19.45 8.99
N ALA A 188 20.47 19.52 8.29
CA ALA A 188 19.18 19.09 8.88
C ALA A 188 19.07 17.55 8.97
N ALA A 189 18.60 17.05 10.12
CA ALA A 189 18.18 15.66 10.32
C ALA A 189 17.19 15.20 9.22
N PRO A 190 17.35 14.00 8.64
CA PRO A 190 16.47 13.53 7.57
C PRO A 190 15.07 13.22 8.12
N ARG A 191 14.05 13.68 7.41
CA ARG A 191 12.62 13.45 7.64
C ARG A 191 12.00 13.19 6.27
N TYR A 192 11.95 11.91 5.89
CA TYR A 192 11.67 11.53 4.51
C TYR A 192 10.60 10.45 4.37
N LEU A 193 9.90 10.42 3.25
CA LEU A 193 8.79 9.50 2.98
C LEU A 193 8.66 9.14 1.50
N TYR A 194 7.80 8.14 1.22
CA TYR A 194 7.43 7.74 -0.13
C TYR A 194 6.28 8.60 -0.67
N SER A 195 6.19 8.77 -1.98
CA SER A 195 5.07 9.50 -2.59
C SER A 195 3.73 8.82 -2.31
N TYR A 196 2.68 9.61 -2.11
CA TYR A 196 1.31 9.09 -1.97
C TYR A 196 0.83 8.34 -3.22
N PHE A 197 1.36 8.63 -4.40
CA PHE A 197 0.84 8.12 -5.67
C PHE A 197 1.94 7.71 -6.66
N ALA A 198 3.18 7.57 -6.20
CA ALA A 198 4.20 6.95 -7.04
C ALA A 198 3.79 5.52 -7.31
N LEU A 199 3.96 5.11 -8.57
CA LEU A 199 3.89 3.70 -8.91
C LEU A 199 5.15 3.03 -8.37
N TYR A 200 4.98 1.84 -7.80
CA TYR A 200 6.10 1.04 -7.37
C TYR A 200 6.77 0.37 -8.60
N GLY A 201 8.05 0.00 -8.49
CA GLY A 201 8.84 -0.51 -9.61
C GLY A 201 9.82 0.53 -10.17
N ASP A 202 9.63 0.92 -11.44
CA ASP A 202 10.61 1.73 -12.20
C ASP A 202 10.07 3.15 -12.51
N PRO A 203 9.98 4.05 -11.50
CA PRO A 203 9.44 5.39 -11.68
C PRO A 203 10.35 6.31 -12.51
N LEU A 204 11.52 5.83 -12.94
CA LEU A 204 12.48 6.56 -13.75
C LEU A 204 12.38 6.20 -15.25
N ALA A 205 11.54 5.24 -15.63
CA ALA A 205 11.35 4.83 -17.01
C ALA A 205 10.32 5.67 -17.78
N ASP A 206 9.25 6.14 -17.11
CA ASP A 206 8.20 6.95 -17.75
C ASP A 206 8.14 8.36 -17.10
N PRO A 207 8.61 9.42 -17.78
CA PRO A 207 8.58 10.78 -17.25
C PRO A 207 7.16 11.33 -17.06
N ASP A 208 6.12 10.76 -17.70
CA ASP A 208 4.73 11.17 -17.50
C ASP A 208 4.17 10.72 -16.14
N LEU A 209 4.83 9.76 -15.49
CA LEU A 209 4.41 9.19 -14.21
C LEU A 209 5.19 9.79 -13.05
N ASP A 210 5.39 11.12 -13.11
CA ASP A 210 6.15 11.87 -12.14
C ASP A 210 5.73 11.55 -10.69
N PRO A 211 6.60 10.93 -9.88
CA PRO A 211 6.29 10.57 -8.50
C PRO A 211 6.28 11.78 -7.55
N PHE A 212 6.91 12.90 -7.94
CA PHE A 212 7.14 14.05 -7.07
C PHE A 212 6.99 15.39 -7.81
N PRO A 213 5.77 15.75 -8.25
CA PRO A 213 5.51 17.04 -8.88
C PRO A 213 5.74 18.20 -7.89
N ASP A 214 6.01 19.38 -8.42
CA ASP A 214 6.37 20.59 -7.66
C ASP A 214 5.40 20.93 -6.52
N GLY A 215 4.09 20.93 -6.81
CA GLY A 215 3.07 21.18 -5.80
C GLY A 215 3.11 20.19 -4.64
N TYR A 216 3.49 18.94 -4.90
CA TYR A 216 3.53 17.90 -3.88
C TYR A 216 4.76 18.08 -3.00
N LEU A 217 5.92 18.35 -3.60
CA LEU A 217 7.16 18.67 -2.89
C LEU A 217 6.99 19.90 -1.97
N ALA A 218 6.33 20.96 -2.45
CA ALA A 218 6.04 22.15 -1.65
C ALA A 218 5.16 21.82 -0.43
N ARG A 219 4.06 21.08 -0.61
CA ARG A 219 3.17 20.66 0.48
C ARG A 219 3.89 19.80 1.52
N LEU A 220 4.73 18.86 1.08
CA LEU A 220 5.54 18.05 1.98
C LEU A 220 6.49 18.92 2.81
N ARG A 221 7.16 19.89 2.17
CA ARG A 221 8.08 20.80 2.84
C ARG A 221 7.41 21.63 3.92
N GLU A 222 6.21 22.14 3.65
CA GLU A 222 5.36 22.87 4.61
C GLU A 222 5.01 22.02 5.84
N LEU A 223 4.94 20.71 5.68
CA LEU A 223 4.68 19.74 6.75
C LEU A 223 5.97 19.17 7.36
N GLY A 224 7.09 19.88 7.24
CA GLY A 224 8.35 19.53 7.90
C GLY A 224 9.13 18.37 7.28
N VAL A 225 8.63 17.76 6.20
CA VAL A 225 9.35 16.77 5.40
C VAL A 225 10.48 17.47 4.66
N ASN A 226 11.67 16.90 4.66
CA ASN A 226 12.83 17.45 3.95
C ASN A 226 13.51 16.41 3.08
N GLY A 227 12.89 15.24 2.86
CA GLY A 227 13.36 14.27 1.91
C GLY A 227 12.24 13.42 1.35
N VAL A 228 12.47 12.83 0.19
CA VAL A 228 11.64 11.80 -0.41
C VAL A 228 12.50 10.65 -0.86
N TRP A 229 11.90 9.48 -1.08
CA TRP A 229 12.63 8.33 -1.58
C TRP A 229 11.90 7.59 -2.69
N LEU A 230 12.67 6.92 -3.54
CA LEU A 230 12.18 6.02 -4.59
C LEU A 230 12.97 4.72 -4.62
N GLN A 231 12.36 3.66 -5.13
CA GLN A 231 13.04 2.39 -5.38
C GLN A 231 14.10 2.54 -6.46
N ALA A 232 15.22 1.86 -6.28
CA ALA A 232 16.25 1.71 -7.30
C ALA A 232 16.68 0.24 -7.42
N ILE A 233 16.87 -0.20 -8.66
CA ILE A 233 17.42 -1.52 -8.99
C ILE A 233 18.78 -1.28 -9.67
N LEU A 234 19.87 -1.74 -9.07
CA LEU A 234 21.23 -1.36 -9.49
C LEU A 234 21.54 -1.81 -10.92
N HIS A 235 21.15 -3.03 -11.30
CA HIS A 235 21.40 -3.53 -12.65
C HIS A 235 20.52 -2.85 -13.73
N LYS A 236 19.54 -2.01 -13.34
CA LYS A 236 18.77 -1.13 -14.25
C LYS A 236 19.36 0.27 -14.38
N LEU A 237 20.28 0.64 -13.47
CA LEU A 237 20.86 1.99 -13.39
C LEU A 237 22.36 2.01 -13.70
N ALA A 238 23.03 0.87 -13.70
CA ALA A 238 24.43 0.76 -14.06
C ALA A 238 24.67 -0.51 -14.89
N PRO A 239 25.51 -0.44 -15.95
CA PRO A 239 25.87 -1.60 -16.73
C PRO A 239 26.63 -2.62 -15.87
N TRP A 240 26.32 -3.90 -16.08
CA TRP A 240 27.01 -5.01 -15.43
C TRP A 240 27.58 -5.96 -16.49
N PRO A 241 28.90 -6.13 -16.59
CA PRO A 241 29.51 -6.93 -17.65
C PRO A 241 29.04 -8.39 -17.73
N LEU A 242 28.58 -8.98 -16.63
CA LEU A 242 28.10 -10.36 -16.59
C LEU A 242 26.64 -10.50 -17.07
N ALA A 243 25.88 -9.41 -17.12
CA ALA A 243 24.51 -9.41 -17.62
C ALA A 243 24.18 -8.05 -18.29
N PRO A 244 24.86 -7.69 -19.40
CA PRO A 244 24.80 -6.34 -19.96
C PRO A 244 23.39 -5.94 -20.42
N GLY A 245 22.57 -6.89 -20.85
CA GLY A 245 21.19 -6.64 -21.28
C GLY A 245 20.25 -6.17 -20.18
N LEU A 246 20.60 -6.37 -18.89
CA LEU A 246 19.72 -5.94 -17.80
C LEU A 246 19.65 -4.42 -17.64
N ALA A 247 20.70 -3.71 -18.06
CA ALA A 247 20.84 -2.26 -17.92
C ALA A 247 20.27 -1.47 -19.11
N GLU A 248 19.46 -2.09 -19.98
CA GLU A 248 18.85 -1.38 -21.10
C GLU A 248 18.08 -0.13 -20.64
N GLY A 249 18.42 1.03 -21.24
CA GLY A 249 17.83 2.33 -20.92
C GLY A 249 18.34 2.97 -19.62
N TYR A 250 19.48 2.54 -19.07
CA TYR A 250 20.02 3.11 -17.83
C TYR A 250 20.40 4.59 -17.97
N GLU A 251 20.90 5.05 -19.13
CA GLU A 251 21.28 6.46 -19.32
C GLU A 251 20.09 7.40 -19.15
N GLU A 252 18.92 7.02 -19.69
CA GLU A 252 17.69 7.79 -19.57
C GLU A 252 17.20 7.83 -18.12
N ARG A 253 17.21 6.69 -17.43
CA ARG A 253 16.85 6.62 -16.00
C ARG A 253 17.76 7.50 -15.15
N LEU A 254 19.07 7.48 -15.38
CA LEU A 254 20.03 8.35 -14.68
C LEU A 254 19.78 9.83 -15.01
N ALA A 255 19.39 10.15 -16.24
CA ALA A 255 19.02 11.52 -16.62
C ALA A 255 17.73 11.99 -15.94
N ASN A 256 16.72 11.12 -15.84
CA ASN A 256 15.50 11.36 -15.07
C ASN A 256 15.80 11.56 -13.58
N LEU A 257 16.68 10.73 -13.00
CA LEU A 257 17.09 10.85 -11.61
C LEU A 257 17.78 12.18 -11.31
N ARG A 258 18.69 12.62 -12.19
CA ARG A 258 19.32 13.95 -12.09
C ARG A 258 18.26 15.06 -12.05
N ARG A 259 17.34 15.07 -13.02
CA ARG A 259 16.27 16.07 -13.10
C ARG A 259 15.41 16.09 -11.84
N LEU A 260 15.06 14.90 -11.31
CA LEU A 260 14.31 14.78 -10.07
C LEU A 260 15.07 15.39 -8.88
N THR A 261 16.35 15.07 -8.71
CA THR A 261 17.16 15.61 -7.60
C THR A 261 17.31 17.13 -7.67
N GLU A 262 17.56 17.68 -8.86
CA GLU A 262 17.64 19.13 -9.10
C GLU A 262 16.32 19.85 -8.84
N ARG A 263 15.20 19.19 -9.16
CA ARG A 263 13.85 19.72 -8.90
C ARG A 263 13.51 19.70 -7.42
N ALA A 264 13.69 18.57 -6.75
CA ALA A 264 13.40 18.43 -5.31
C ALA A 264 14.21 19.43 -4.47
N ARG A 265 15.48 19.68 -4.82
CA ARG A 265 16.34 20.66 -4.15
C ARG A 265 15.78 22.08 -4.15
N ARG A 266 15.05 22.50 -5.20
CA ARG A 266 14.40 23.83 -5.28
C ARG A 266 13.34 24.05 -4.19
N PHE A 267 12.81 22.96 -3.63
CA PHE A 267 11.86 22.97 -2.53
C PHE A 267 12.52 22.65 -1.17
N GLY A 268 13.85 22.51 -1.12
CA GLY A 268 14.57 22.08 0.08
C GLY A 268 14.25 20.63 0.46
N VAL A 269 13.99 19.78 -0.53
CA VAL A 269 13.69 18.36 -0.37
C VAL A 269 14.82 17.52 -0.97
N ASP A 270 15.44 16.70 -0.13
CA ASP A 270 16.45 15.71 -0.50
C ASP A 270 15.83 14.49 -1.21
N VAL A 271 16.60 13.79 -2.04
CA VAL A 271 16.16 12.52 -2.67
C VAL A 271 17.06 11.38 -2.20
N TYR A 272 16.45 10.29 -1.76
CA TYR A 272 17.11 9.06 -1.31
C TYR A 272 16.74 7.87 -2.19
N LEU A 273 17.68 6.95 -2.40
CA LEU A 273 17.41 5.68 -3.06
C LEU A 273 17.13 4.58 -2.05
N TYR A 274 16.08 3.79 -2.28
CA TYR A 274 15.89 2.51 -1.61
C TYR A 274 16.63 1.40 -2.38
N LEU A 275 17.55 0.70 -1.70
CA LEU A 275 18.34 -0.39 -2.27
C LEU A 275 18.07 -1.72 -1.55
N ASN A 276 17.54 -2.69 -2.30
CA ASN A 276 17.40 -4.09 -1.86
C ASN A 276 18.22 -4.97 -2.80
N GLU A 277 19.52 -5.00 -2.55
CA GLU A 277 20.53 -5.46 -3.50
C GLU A 277 21.52 -6.42 -2.82
N PRO A 278 22.19 -7.29 -3.58
CA PRO A 278 22.04 -7.51 -5.03
C PRO A 278 20.72 -8.21 -5.37
N ARG A 279 20.08 -7.93 -6.51
CA ARG A 279 18.91 -8.73 -6.96
C ARG A 279 19.31 -10.16 -7.38
N ALA A 280 18.51 -11.15 -6.97
CA ALA A 280 18.69 -12.53 -7.40
C ALA A 280 18.54 -12.73 -8.91
N MET A 281 19.21 -13.77 -9.42
CA MET A 281 19.26 -14.11 -10.84
C MET A 281 18.58 -15.46 -11.10
N PRO A 282 18.01 -15.69 -12.30
CA PRO A 282 17.41 -16.98 -12.64
C PRO A 282 18.47 -18.08 -12.71
N ALA A 283 18.07 -19.34 -12.55
CA ALA A 283 18.97 -20.49 -12.61
C ALA A 283 19.91 -20.49 -13.83
N ALA A 284 19.39 -20.15 -15.01
CA ALA A 284 20.15 -20.10 -16.27
C ALA A 284 21.39 -19.18 -16.22
N PHE A 285 21.35 -18.08 -15.46
CA PHE A 285 22.51 -17.20 -15.28
C PHE A 285 23.68 -17.94 -14.58
N PHE A 286 23.37 -18.88 -13.69
CA PHE A 286 24.36 -19.63 -12.93
C PHE A 286 24.89 -20.86 -13.66
N ASP A 287 24.31 -21.24 -14.79
CA ASP A 287 24.90 -22.28 -15.65
C ASP A 287 26.20 -21.76 -16.27
N GLU A 288 26.25 -20.48 -16.62
CA GLU A 288 27.45 -19.78 -17.11
C GLU A 288 28.35 -19.27 -15.97
N HIS A 289 27.76 -18.94 -14.81
CA HIS A 289 28.46 -18.36 -13.66
C HIS A 289 28.28 -19.15 -12.34
N PRO A 290 28.60 -20.45 -12.28
CA PRO A 290 28.24 -21.32 -11.15
C PRO A 290 28.94 -20.93 -9.83
N HIS A 291 30.12 -20.31 -9.92
CA HIS A 291 30.89 -19.87 -8.76
C HIS A 291 30.23 -18.70 -8.02
N LEU A 292 29.36 -17.91 -8.66
CA LEU A 292 28.64 -16.78 -8.04
C LEU A 292 27.38 -17.20 -7.27
N ARG A 293 26.93 -18.45 -7.43
CA ARG A 293 25.65 -18.96 -6.94
C ARG A 293 25.53 -18.97 -5.41
N GLY A 294 24.51 -18.30 -4.89
CA GLY A 294 24.15 -18.26 -3.46
C GLY A 294 23.03 -19.24 -3.09
N ALA A 295 22.25 -18.86 -2.08
CA ALA A 295 21.08 -19.61 -1.63
C ALA A 295 19.97 -19.64 -2.71
N PHE A 296 19.17 -20.70 -2.72
CA PHE A 296 18.07 -20.93 -3.65
C PHE A 296 16.73 -20.47 -3.06
N GLU A 297 15.93 -19.80 -3.88
CA GLU A 297 14.49 -19.58 -3.68
C GLU A 297 13.85 -19.64 -5.06
N ASP A 298 13.10 -20.71 -5.33
CA ASP A 298 12.55 -21.01 -6.65
C ASP A 298 11.86 -19.79 -7.30
N PRO A 299 12.15 -19.49 -8.59
CA PRO A 299 13.11 -20.11 -9.52
C PRO A 299 14.51 -19.46 -9.53
N PHE A 300 14.86 -18.71 -8.49
CA PHE A 300 16.03 -17.84 -8.43
C PHE A 300 17.13 -18.36 -7.49
N TYR A 301 18.35 -17.88 -7.71
CA TYR A 301 19.42 -17.97 -6.71
C TYR A 301 19.94 -16.57 -6.36
N ALA A 302 20.30 -16.38 -5.09
CA ALA A 302 20.98 -15.19 -4.62
C ALA A 302 22.36 -15.05 -5.28
N LEU A 303 22.84 -13.82 -5.44
CA LEU A 303 24.24 -13.57 -5.77
C LEU A 303 25.08 -13.63 -4.48
N CYS A 304 26.04 -14.54 -4.43
CA CYS A 304 26.84 -14.76 -3.23
C CYS A 304 27.87 -13.63 -3.04
N THR A 305 27.68 -12.77 -2.03
CA THR A 305 28.62 -11.67 -1.75
C THR A 305 29.99 -12.11 -1.24
N SER A 306 30.21 -13.41 -1.03
CA SER A 306 31.55 -13.95 -0.72
C SER A 306 32.47 -14.01 -1.95
N THR A 307 31.99 -13.67 -3.16
CA THR A 307 32.82 -13.66 -4.38
C THR A 307 33.23 -12.24 -4.78
N PRO A 308 34.50 -12.01 -5.17
CA PRO A 308 34.99 -10.67 -5.53
C PRO A 308 34.18 -9.98 -6.63
N GLU A 309 33.64 -10.72 -7.58
CA GLU A 309 32.88 -10.22 -8.72
C GLU A 309 31.54 -9.60 -8.29
N VAL A 310 30.82 -10.24 -7.35
CA VAL A 310 29.58 -9.70 -6.79
C VAL A 310 29.90 -8.47 -5.91
N GLN A 311 30.99 -8.53 -5.15
CA GLN A 311 31.44 -7.38 -4.35
C GLN A 311 31.86 -6.18 -5.20
N ALA A 312 32.50 -6.42 -6.34
CA ALA A 312 32.86 -5.39 -7.31
C ALA A 312 31.60 -4.78 -7.92
N PHE A 313 30.66 -5.60 -8.41
CA PHE A 313 29.38 -5.13 -8.95
C PHE A 313 28.67 -4.18 -7.99
N LEU A 314 28.46 -4.58 -6.73
CA LEU A 314 27.78 -3.73 -5.75
C LEU A 314 28.49 -2.38 -5.53
N ARG A 315 29.81 -2.40 -5.34
CA ARG A 315 30.62 -1.20 -5.10
C ARG A 315 30.70 -0.29 -6.33
N GLU A 316 30.77 -0.85 -7.53
CA GLU A 316 30.97 -0.11 -8.78
C GLU A 316 29.65 0.45 -9.30
N ALA A 317 28.59 -0.35 -9.32
CA ALA A 317 27.27 0.08 -9.77
C ALA A 317 26.76 1.25 -8.95
N VAL A 318 26.76 1.16 -7.62
CA VAL A 318 26.24 2.23 -6.77
C VAL A 318 27.12 3.49 -6.86
N ALA A 319 28.43 3.36 -7.02
CA ALA A 319 29.31 4.50 -7.24
C ALA A 319 29.02 5.19 -8.58
N ALA A 320 28.77 4.43 -9.65
CA ALA A 320 28.41 4.97 -10.95
C ALA A 320 27.09 5.75 -10.88
N VAL A 321 26.07 5.22 -10.17
CA VAL A 321 24.79 5.91 -9.95
C VAL A 321 24.99 7.23 -9.21
N PHE A 322 25.73 7.25 -8.10
CA PHE A 322 25.97 8.48 -7.32
C PHE A 322 26.86 9.49 -8.05
N ALA A 323 27.79 9.04 -8.89
CA ALA A 323 28.57 9.92 -9.76
C ALA A 323 27.69 10.55 -10.85
N ALA A 324 26.75 9.77 -11.40
CA ALA A 324 25.83 10.22 -12.43
C ALA A 324 24.70 11.11 -11.89
N ALA A 325 24.38 11.05 -10.60
CA ALA A 325 23.34 11.85 -9.94
C ALA A 325 23.86 12.47 -8.62
N PRO A 326 24.75 13.48 -8.68
CA PRO A 326 25.40 14.04 -7.49
C PRO A 326 24.45 14.77 -6.53
N GLY A 327 23.22 15.07 -6.97
CA GLY A 327 22.16 15.66 -6.16
C GLY A 327 21.47 14.68 -5.21
N LEU A 328 21.76 13.38 -5.29
CA LEU A 328 21.26 12.38 -4.33
C LEU A 328 21.78 12.67 -2.91
N ALA A 329 20.90 12.70 -1.92
CA ALA A 329 21.29 12.93 -0.53
C ALA A 329 21.82 11.65 0.15
N GLY A 330 21.47 10.48 -0.36
CA GLY A 330 21.84 9.22 0.24
C GLY A 330 21.05 8.03 -0.27
N ALA A 331 21.20 6.91 0.42
CA ALA A 331 20.43 5.70 0.20
C ALA A 331 20.11 5.03 1.53
N PHE A 332 19.07 4.21 1.54
CA PHE A 332 18.79 3.29 2.63
C PHE A 332 18.60 1.87 2.12
N THR A 333 18.86 0.90 2.97
CA THR A 333 18.94 -0.51 2.59
C THR A 333 18.03 -1.36 3.45
N ILE A 334 17.43 -2.38 2.82
CA ILE A 334 16.92 -3.57 3.48
C ILE A 334 17.70 -4.73 2.91
N THR A 335 18.14 -5.66 3.76
CA THR A 335 18.98 -6.81 3.36
C THR A 335 18.34 -8.16 3.68
N MET A 336 17.10 -8.17 4.15
CA MET A 336 16.33 -9.35 4.53
C MET A 336 14.92 -9.29 3.94
N THR A 337 14.29 -10.46 3.77
CA THR A 337 12.86 -10.72 3.48
C THR A 337 12.19 -10.09 2.26
N GLU A 338 12.55 -8.91 1.77
CA GLU A 338 11.78 -8.29 0.68
C GLU A 338 12.02 -8.99 -0.65
N ASN A 339 13.28 -9.13 -1.04
CA ASN A 339 13.70 -9.96 -2.16
C ASN A 339 14.78 -10.96 -1.71
N LEU A 340 14.97 -12.00 -2.52
CA LEU A 340 16.18 -12.80 -2.44
C LEU A 340 17.36 -11.92 -2.86
N THR A 341 18.20 -11.52 -1.91
CA THR A 341 19.30 -10.60 -2.18
C THR A 341 20.66 -11.15 -1.83
N ASN A 342 20.77 -11.82 -0.68
CA ASN A 342 21.99 -12.48 -0.23
C ASN A 342 21.62 -13.85 0.34
N CYS A 343 22.62 -14.69 0.63
CA CYS A 343 22.37 -16.06 1.04
C CYS A 343 21.50 -16.18 2.32
N PHE A 344 21.49 -15.17 3.20
CA PHE A 344 20.70 -15.19 4.42
C PHE A 344 19.39 -14.41 4.33
N SER A 345 19.11 -13.67 3.24
CA SER A 345 17.94 -12.78 3.16
C SER A 345 16.60 -13.52 3.34
N ARG A 346 16.58 -14.82 3.00
CA ARG A 346 15.46 -15.76 3.16
C ARG A 346 15.77 -16.92 4.13
N GLY A 347 16.83 -16.78 4.94
CA GLY A 347 17.29 -17.83 5.86
C GLY A 347 18.03 -19.01 5.20
N GLY A 348 18.29 -18.97 3.89
CA GLY A 348 18.91 -20.08 3.14
C GLY A 348 20.43 -20.18 3.20
N GLY A 349 21.08 -19.56 4.19
CA GLY A 349 22.54 -19.38 4.21
C GLY A 349 23.34 -20.69 4.15
N ASP A 350 22.81 -21.74 4.77
CA ASP A 350 23.41 -23.08 4.84
C ASP A 350 23.52 -23.76 3.48
N GLN A 351 22.70 -23.36 2.51
CA GLN A 351 22.74 -23.88 1.14
C GLN A 351 23.97 -23.39 0.37
N CYS A 352 24.61 -22.30 0.82
CA CYS A 352 25.78 -21.74 0.17
C CYS A 352 27.06 -22.19 0.90
N PRO A 353 27.97 -22.94 0.25
CA PRO A 353 29.16 -23.50 0.89
C PRO A 353 30.12 -22.42 1.41
N ARG A 354 30.03 -21.18 0.88
CA ARG A 354 30.84 -20.04 1.30
C ARG A 354 30.21 -19.28 2.48
N CYS A 355 28.89 -19.17 2.52
CA CYS A 355 28.19 -18.34 3.51
C CYS A 355 27.81 -19.10 4.79
N ARG A 356 27.64 -20.43 4.72
CA ARG A 356 27.24 -21.24 5.89
C ARG A 356 28.11 -21.00 7.13
N GLU A 357 29.43 -20.91 6.96
CA GLU A 357 30.39 -20.72 8.06
C GLU A 357 30.51 -19.26 8.52
N ARG A 358 29.96 -18.31 7.76
CA ARG A 358 30.07 -16.87 8.02
C ARG A 358 28.95 -16.36 8.94
N GLY A 359 27.78 -16.97 8.85
CA GLY A 359 26.57 -16.55 9.55
C GLY A 359 25.94 -15.26 8.99
N PRO A 360 24.68 -14.97 9.40
CA PRO A 360 23.91 -13.84 8.86
C PRO A 360 24.56 -12.49 9.16
N ALA A 361 25.09 -12.29 10.36
CA ALA A 361 25.69 -11.02 10.76
C ALA A 361 26.85 -10.59 9.86
N ALA A 362 27.73 -11.51 9.46
CA ALA A 362 28.87 -11.21 8.60
C ALA A 362 28.45 -10.91 7.15
N VAL A 363 27.49 -11.66 6.61
CA VAL A 363 27.03 -11.48 5.22
C VAL A 363 26.20 -10.19 5.09
N VAL A 364 25.27 -9.95 6.01
CA VAL A 364 24.41 -8.76 5.99
C VAL A 364 25.21 -7.48 6.19
N SER A 365 26.18 -7.47 7.12
CA SER A 365 27.04 -6.30 7.31
C SER A 365 27.98 -6.06 6.12
N GLU A 366 28.45 -7.12 5.44
CA GLU A 366 29.24 -7.01 4.22
C GLU A 366 28.46 -6.34 3.08
N VAL A 367 27.21 -6.75 2.82
CA VAL A 367 26.36 -6.12 1.80
C VAL A 367 26.26 -4.61 2.05
N ASN A 368 25.92 -4.22 3.28
CA ASN A 368 25.78 -2.82 3.66
C ASN A 368 27.09 -2.04 3.53
N ARG A 369 28.22 -2.63 3.94
CA ARG A 369 29.55 -2.02 3.80
C ARG A 369 29.90 -1.79 2.32
N LEU A 370 29.68 -2.76 1.45
CA LEU A 370 30.00 -2.66 0.02
C LEU A 370 29.21 -1.54 -0.65
N LEU A 371 27.91 -1.44 -0.34
CA LEU A 371 27.07 -0.35 -0.83
C LEU A 371 27.56 1.01 -0.30
N ALA A 372 27.87 1.10 1.00
CA ALA A 372 28.38 2.32 1.61
C ALA A 372 29.71 2.80 1.00
N GLU A 373 30.66 1.88 0.79
CA GLU A 373 31.95 2.17 0.15
C GLU A 373 31.79 2.69 -1.29
N GLY A 374 30.86 2.12 -2.05
CA GLY A 374 30.56 2.61 -3.39
C GLY A 374 29.95 4.00 -3.37
N ILE A 375 28.98 4.24 -2.48
CA ILE A 375 28.32 5.54 -2.32
C ILE A 375 29.34 6.62 -1.94
N TRP A 376 30.12 6.39 -0.88
CA TRP A 376 31.07 7.39 -0.37
C TRP A 376 32.27 7.62 -1.27
N ARG A 377 32.61 6.67 -2.15
CA ARG A 377 33.62 6.89 -3.19
C ARG A 377 33.22 8.01 -4.15
N SER A 378 31.94 8.12 -4.49
CA SER A 378 31.42 9.14 -5.39
C SER A 378 30.86 10.37 -4.67
N LYS A 379 30.30 10.18 -3.47
CA LYS A 379 29.69 11.24 -2.66
C LYS A 379 29.98 11.02 -1.16
N PRO A 380 31.11 11.53 -0.64
CA PRO A 380 31.55 11.29 0.74
C PRO A 380 30.58 11.76 1.83
N ASP A 381 29.73 12.75 1.53
CA ASP A 381 28.74 13.33 2.45
C ASP A 381 27.36 12.65 2.36
N ALA A 382 27.18 11.66 1.48
CA ALA A 382 25.91 10.95 1.33
C ALA A 382 25.56 10.15 2.59
N ARG A 383 24.28 10.19 2.97
CA ARG A 383 23.76 9.42 4.11
C ARG A 383 23.50 7.98 3.67
N VAL A 384 24.13 7.02 4.34
CA VAL A 384 23.85 5.59 4.17
C VAL A 384 23.10 5.10 5.40
N ILE A 385 21.82 4.76 5.22
CA ILE A 385 20.92 4.38 6.30
C ILE A 385 20.62 2.88 6.22
N VAL A 386 21.16 2.11 7.16
CA VAL A 386 20.93 0.66 7.22
C VAL A 386 19.67 0.39 8.00
N TRP A 387 18.62 -0.11 7.34
CA TRP A 387 17.40 -0.50 8.01
C TRP A 387 17.48 -1.96 8.44
N ASP A 388 17.38 -2.19 9.75
CA ASP A 388 17.43 -3.51 10.38
C ASP A 388 16.17 -4.37 10.19
N TRP A 389 15.31 -4.05 9.21
CA TRP A 389 14.07 -4.78 8.96
C TRP A 389 14.34 -6.27 8.79
N ALA A 390 13.55 -7.08 9.50
CA ALA A 390 13.65 -8.53 9.57
C ALA A 390 15.02 -9.11 9.99
N TRP A 391 15.92 -8.31 10.58
CA TRP A 391 17.12 -8.86 11.23
C TRP A 391 16.73 -9.66 12.48
N GLY A 392 17.40 -10.77 12.75
CA GLY A 392 17.18 -11.57 13.96
C GLY A 392 17.71 -10.85 15.20
N ASN A 393 16.93 -10.84 16.27
CA ASN A 393 17.30 -10.18 17.53
C ASN A 393 18.56 -10.78 18.18
N ASP A 394 18.84 -12.04 17.90
CA ASP A 394 19.98 -12.83 18.38
C ASP A 394 21.31 -12.44 17.74
N TRP A 395 21.31 -12.04 16.46
CA TRP A 395 22.53 -11.71 15.73
C TRP A 395 22.64 -10.23 15.31
N ALA A 396 21.56 -9.45 15.41
CA ALA A 396 21.57 -8.03 15.02
C ALA A 396 22.68 -7.21 15.72
N PRO A 397 22.95 -7.36 17.03
CA PRO A 397 24.07 -6.65 17.68
C PRO A 397 25.43 -6.93 17.03
N ASP A 398 25.69 -8.17 16.62
CA ASP A 398 26.94 -8.55 15.94
C ASP A 398 27.02 -7.98 14.53
N ALA A 399 25.89 -7.89 13.82
CA ALA A 399 25.84 -7.22 12.52
C ALA A 399 26.12 -5.71 12.69
N ILE A 400 25.48 -5.08 13.68
CA ILE A 400 25.68 -3.67 14.02
C ILE A 400 27.15 -3.41 14.38
N ALA A 401 27.82 -4.30 15.10
CA ALA A 401 29.24 -4.20 15.45
C ALA A 401 30.18 -4.15 14.22
N ARG A 402 29.73 -4.68 13.08
CA ARG A 402 30.50 -4.79 11.83
C ARG A 402 30.19 -3.72 10.79
N LEU A 403 29.12 -2.94 10.97
CA LEU A 403 28.75 -1.88 10.03
C LEU A 403 29.81 -0.76 9.99
N PRO A 404 29.94 0.01 8.89
CA PRO A 404 30.73 1.24 8.91
C PRO A 404 30.23 2.22 9.99
N ARG A 405 31.13 2.94 10.67
CA ARG A 405 30.78 3.82 11.79
C ARG A 405 29.97 5.04 11.34
N GLU A 406 30.22 5.50 10.12
CA GLU A 406 29.61 6.64 9.47
C GLU A 406 28.20 6.34 8.95
N ALA A 407 27.82 5.06 8.86
CA ALA A 407 26.47 4.66 8.50
C ALA A 407 25.49 4.95 9.64
N TRP A 408 24.21 5.12 9.29
CA TRP A 408 23.12 5.27 10.24
C TRP A 408 22.45 3.91 10.43
N LEU A 409 21.96 3.64 11.63
CA LEU A 409 21.09 2.49 11.89
C LEU A 409 19.64 2.95 12.03
N MET A 410 18.74 2.38 11.25
CA MET A 410 17.30 2.63 11.33
C MET A 410 16.57 1.39 11.83
N SER A 411 15.60 1.60 12.73
CA SER A 411 14.70 0.56 13.23
C SER A 411 13.26 1.05 13.27
N ILE A 412 12.30 0.13 13.08
CA ILE A 412 10.87 0.43 13.25
C ILE A 412 10.64 0.75 14.71
N SER A 413 10.09 1.94 14.98
CA SER A 413 9.98 2.48 16.32
C SER A 413 9.20 1.54 17.24
N GLU A 414 8.06 1.04 16.79
CA GLU A 414 7.06 0.30 17.54
C GLU A 414 7.45 -1.19 17.75
N LEU A 415 8.46 -1.69 17.04
CA LEU A 415 8.72 -3.12 16.93
C LEU A 415 9.09 -3.76 18.27
N ASP A 416 8.53 -4.94 18.50
CA ASP A 416 8.54 -5.69 19.75
C ASP A 416 7.81 -5.05 20.95
N LEU A 417 7.05 -3.96 20.76
CA LEU A 417 6.24 -3.37 21.84
C LEU A 417 5.16 -4.37 22.31
N PRO A 418 5.13 -4.75 23.61
CA PRO A 418 4.07 -5.58 24.16
C PRO A 418 2.74 -4.82 24.16
N ILE A 419 1.68 -5.49 23.72
CA ILE A 419 0.31 -4.96 23.71
C ILE A 419 -0.66 -6.01 24.24
N GLU A 420 -1.81 -5.57 24.72
CA GLU A 420 -2.92 -6.44 25.10
C GLU A 420 -4.22 -5.87 24.54
N ARG A 421 -5.01 -6.69 23.85
CA ARG A 421 -6.28 -6.29 23.22
C ARG A 421 -7.34 -7.35 23.50
N GLY A 422 -8.46 -6.95 24.09
CA GLY A 422 -9.53 -7.88 24.47
C GLY A 422 -9.07 -9.01 25.41
N GLY A 423 -8.04 -8.78 26.24
CA GLY A 423 -7.45 -9.78 27.13
C GLY A 423 -6.47 -10.75 26.45
N VAL A 424 -6.12 -10.52 25.18
CA VAL A 424 -5.15 -11.35 24.45
C VAL A 424 -3.81 -10.62 24.39
N PRO A 425 -2.73 -11.18 24.98
CA PRO A 425 -1.40 -10.61 24.89
C PRO A 425 -0.83 -10.82 23.49
N ALA A 426 -0.23 -9.76 22.94
CA ALA A 426 0.44 -9.78 21.65
C ALA A 426 1.67 -8.88 21.68
N ARG A 427 2.38 -8.83 20.56
CA ARG A 427 3.55 -7.99 20.38
C ARG A 427 3.53 -7.37 19.00
N VAL A 428 3.80 -6.06 18.93
CA VAL A 428 3.88 -5.35 17.66
C VAL A 428 5.01 -5.96 16.81
N ASN A 429 4.65 -6.45 15.62
CA ASN A 429 5.50 -7.17 14.67
C ASN A 429 5.51 -6.52 13.27
N GLU A 430 4.96 -5.31 13.14
CA GLU A 430 4.94 -4.47 11.95
C GLU A 430 4.80 -2.99 12.39
N TYR A 431 5.13 -2.00 11.55
CA TYR A 431 4.82 -0.60 11.87
C TYR A 431 3.31 -0.38 12.05
N CYS A 432 2.94 0.43 13.05
CA CYS A 432 1.55 0.63 13.45
C CYS A 432 1.28 2.03 13.97
N LEU A 433 0.02 2.45 13.89
CA LEU A 433 -0.50 3.67 14.48
C LEU A 433 -1.25 3.38 15.78
N SER A 434 -1.88 2.21 15.96
CA SER A 434 -2.66 1.86 17.17
C SER A 434 -1.83 1.62 18.43
N ALA A 435 -0.50 1.52 18.32
CA ALA A 435 0.40 1.37 19.45
C ALA A 435 1.59 2.31 19.31
N VAL A 436 1.92 2.98 20.41
CA VAL A 436 2.87 4.08 20.43
C VAL A 436 4.23 3.59 20.93
N GLY A 437 5.24 3.62 20.07
CA GLY A 437 6.61 3.23 20.40
C GLY A 437 7.38 4.26 21.25
N PRO A 438 8.70 4.07 21.45
CA PRO A 438 9.48 2.97 20.87
C PRO A 438 9.37 1.65 21.66
N GLY A 439 9.44 0.54 20.95
CA GLY A 439 9.46 -0.81 21.48
C GLY A 439 10.87 -1.27 21.92
N PRO A 440 10.98 -2.39 22.65
CA PRO A 440 12.24 -2.90 23.20
C PRO A 440 13.30 -3.22 22.15
N ARG A 441 12.90 -3.68 20.95
CA ARG A 441 13.86 -3.98 19.87
C ARG A 441 14.57 -2.73 19.39
N ALA A 442 13.80 -1.70 19.02
CA ALA A 442 14.34 -0.46 18.49
C ALA A 442 15.34 0.15 19.47
N ARG A 443 14.98 0.25 20.75
CA ARG A 443 15.87 0.73 21.81
C ARG A 443 17.17 -0.07 21.93
N ARG A 444 17.08 -1.41 21.93
CA ARG A 444 18.27 -2.27 22.02
C ARG A 444 19.22 -2.05 20.85
N HIS A 445 18.68 -1.96 19.63
CA HIS A 445 19.49 -1.83 18.42
C HIS A 445 20.08 -0.42 18.31
N TRP A 446 19.31 0.62 18.64
CA TRP A 446 19.82 1.99 18.72
C TRP A 446 20.91 2.14 19.79
N ALA A 447 20.78 1.49 20.95
CA ALA A 447 21.83 1.48 21.97
C ALA A 447 23.12 0.83 21.45
N ALA A 448 23.02 -0.30 20.74
CA ALA A 448 24.18 -0.96 20.14
C ALA A 448 24.87 -0.08 19.07
N ALA A 449 24.10 0.63 18.25
CA ALA A 449 24.64 1.58 17.28
C ALA A 449 25.32 2.79 17.95
N ARG A 450 24.68 3.38 18.95
CA ARG A 450 25.22 4.53 19.72
C ARG A 450 26.52 4.17 20.45
N ALA A 451 26.65 2.94 20.94
CA ALA A 451 27.90 2.47 21.55
C ALA A 451 29.11 2.51 20.59
N ARG A 452 28.87 2.55 19.27
CA ARG A 452 29.89 2.72 18.22
C ARG A 452 30.01 4.16 17.72
N GLY A 453 29.20 5.07 18.24
CA GLY A 453 29.08 6.45 17.78
C GLY A 453 28.36 6.61 16.44
N MET A 454 27.54 5.62 16.05
CA MET A 454 26.67 5.73 14.87
C MET A 454 25.46 6.62 15.19
N ARG A 455 24.90 7.23 14.15
CA ARG A 455 23.59 7.91 14.22
C ARG A 455 22.46 6.91 14.11
N VAL A 456 21.31 7.25 14.68
CA VAL A 456 20.13 6.37 14.70
C VAL A 456 18.89 7.06 14.14
N ALA A 457 18.09 6.32 13.38
CA ALA A 457 16.83 6.79 12.82
C ALA A 457 15.66 5.91 13.26
N ALA A 458 14.49 6.52 13.38
CA ALA A 458 13.24 5.82 13.57
C ALA A 458 12.49 5.69 12.25
N LYS A 459 12.13 4.46 11.88
CA LYS A 459 11.11 4.20 10.88
C LYS A 459 9.74 4.33 11.56
N LEU A 460 8.90 5.17 10.98
CA LEU A 460 7.49 5.43 11.32
C LEU A 460 6.58 5.24 10.10
N GLN A 461 5.27 5.24 10.33
CA GLN A 461 4.27 5.28 9.26
C GLN A 461 3.15 6.23 9.66
N LEU A 462 3.31 7.52 9.38
CA LEU A 462 2.45 8.54 10.00
C LEU A 462 1.19 8.87 9.20
N GLY A 463 1.13 8.56 7.90
CA GLY A 463 -0.09 8.74 7.10
C GLY A 463 -1.11 7.67 7.42
N ASN A 464 -0.81 6.45 6.98
CA ASN A 464 -1.64 5.27 7.13
C ASN A 464 -0.76 4.02 7.22
N THR A 465 -1.22 2.97 7.89
CA THR A 465 -0.55 1.66 7.96
C THR A 465 -1.44 0.62 7.31
N TRP A 466 -1.04 -0.66 7.35
CA TRP A 466 -1.94 -1.75 6.96
C TRP A 466 -3.13 -1.96 7.92
N GLU A 467 -3.24 -1.17 8.99
CA GLU A 467 -4.44 -1.10 9.81
C GLU A 467 -5.59 -0.39 9.09
N LEU A 468 -5.30 0.54 8.16
CA LEU A 468 -6.24 1.09 7.17
C LEU A 468 -5.49 2.00 6.17
N ALA A 469 -5.22 1.49 4.96
CA ALA A 469 -4.50 2.19 3.91
C ALA A 469 -5.42 2.74 2.80
N ALA A 470 -6.69 2.31 2.78
CA ALA A 470 -7.72 2.75 1.83
C ALA A 470 -8.22 4.20 2.04
N VAL A 471 -7.54 4.98 2.88
CA VAL A 471 -7.81 6.39 3.16
C VAL A 471 -6.50 7.18 3.07
N PRO A 472 -6.52 8.48 2.71
CA PRO A 472 -5.30 9.27 2.56
C PRO A 472 -4.47 9.34 3.86
N TYR A 473 -5.11 9.32 5.02
CA TYR A 473 -4.49 9.15 6.33
C TYR A 473 -5.53 8.67 7.33
N VAL A 474 -5.09 8.07 8.44
CA VAL A 474 -5.96 7.70 9.56
C VAL A 474 -5.93 8.84 10.60
N PRO A 475 -7.07 9.47 10.96
CA PRO A 475 -7.11 10.63 11.87
C PRO A 475 -6.94 10.19 13.33
N VAL A 476 -5.69 9.91 13.72
CA VAL A 476 -5.26 9.47 15.07
C VAL A 476 -4.11 10.34 15.57
N GLU A 477 -4.26 11.64 15.38
CA GLU A 477 -3.24 12.66 15.62
C GLU A 477 -2.72 12.62 17.06
N ALA A 478 -3.54 12.23 18.04
CA ALA A 478 -3.10 12.13 19.44
C ALA A 478 -2.12 10.97 19.67
N LEU A 479 -2.30 9.82 19.00
CA LEU A 479 -1.30 8.74 19.02
C LEU A 479 0.00 9.20 18.35
N VAL A 480 -0.10 9.86 17.19
CA VAL A 480 1.06 10.43 16.49
C VAL A 480 1.79 11.44 17.38
N ALA A 481 1.07 12.36 18.02
CA ALA A 481 1.65 13.35 18.91
C ALA A 481 2.43 12.69 20.05
N GLN A 482 1.83 11.71 20.73
CA GLN A 482 2.49 10.99 21.81
C GLN A 482 3.72 10.22 21.33
N HIS A 483 3.67 9.63 20.13
CA HIS A 483 4.80 8.92 19.56
C HIS A 483 5.98 9.83 19.30
N MET A 484 5.71 11.02 18.77
CA MET A 484 6.74 12.01 18.49
C MET A 484 7.34 12.59 19.76
N VAL A 485 6.56 12.74 20.84
CA VAL A 485 7.08 13.08 22.17
C VAL A 485 8.02 12.00 22.68
N ASN A 486 7.64 10.73 22.56
CA ASN A 486 8.47 9.59 22.99
C ASN A 486 9.78 9.51 22.21
N LEU A 487 9.75 9.73 20.89
CA LEU A 487 10.93 9.72 20.04
C LEU A 487 11.87 10.90 20.30
N ARG A 488 11.32 12.09 20.57
CA ARG A 488 12.12 13.24 20.99
C ARG A 488 12.86 12.95 22.30
N ALA A 489 12.18 12.31 23.26
CA ALA A 489 12.81 11.89 24.52
C ALA A 489 13.87 10.80 24.34
N GLU A 490 13.67 9.88 23.39
CA GLU A 490 14.65 8.86 23.00
C GLU A 490 15.86 9.45 22.25
N GLY A 491 15.74 10.65 21.68
CA GLY A 491 16.84 11.36 21.02
C GLY A 491 17.28 10.70 19.70
N VAL A 492 16.32 10.32 18.85
CA VAL A 492 16.62 9.81 17.50
C VAL A 492 17.06 10.94 16.55
N ASP A 493 18.03 10.67 15.68
CA ASP A 493 18.66 11.67 14.80
C ASP A 493 17.89 11.90 13.50
N GLY A 494 17.03 10.97 13.09
CA GLY A 494 16.34 11.01 11.81
C GLY A 494 15.06 10.19 11.81
N LEU A 495 14.17 10.50 10.87
CA LEU A 495 12.85 9.89 10.75
C LEU A 495 12.57 9.47 9.31
N MET A 496 12.13 8.24 9.12
CA MET A 496 11.45 7.82 7.90
C MET A 496 9.96 7.78 8.20
N LEU A 497 9.19 8.68 7.59
CA LEU A 497 7.80 8.98 7.96
C LEU A 497 6.76 8.15 7.20
N GLY A 498 7.18 7.43 6.16
CA GLY A 498 6.31 6.65 5.30
C GLY A 498 7.05 5.57 4.53
N TRP A 499 6.34 4.48 4.25
CA TRP A 499 6.73 3.35 3.43
C TRP A 499 5.94 3.35 2.10
N THR A 500 5.94 2.23 1.39
CA THR A 500 5.33 2.08 0.06
C THR A 500 3.85 2.42 0.01
N LEU A 501 3.13 2.39 1.15
CA LEU A 501 1.74 2.84 1.28
C LEU A 501 1.54 4.31 0.88
N GLY A 502 2.63 5.07 0.81
CA GLY A 502 2.65 6.47 0.44
C GLY A 502 2.55 7.40 1.64
N GLY A 503 2.69 8.70 1.38
CA GLY A 503 2.68 9.73 2.41
C GLY A 503 1.85 10.94 2.01
N TYR A 504 0.52 10.85 2.16
CA TYR A 504 -0.35 12.00 1.89
C TYR A 504 0.00 13.19 2.81
N PRO A 505 -0.02 14.45 2.31
CA PRO A 505 0.14 15.64 3.14
C PRO A 505 -1.00 15.80 4.16
N SER A 506 -0.83 15.24 5.36
CA SER A 506 -1.89 15.06 6.36
C SER A 506 -1.67 15.87 7.65
N PRO A 507 -2.72 16.02 8.49
CA PRO A 507 -2.56 16.58 9.84
C PRO A 507 -1.57 15.79 10.71
N ASN A 508 -1.47 14.46 10.55
CA ASN A 508 -0.48 13.64 11.24
C ASN A 508 0.96 14.12 10.99
N LEU A 509 1.32 14.44 9.73
CA LEU A 509 2.65 14.98 9.41
C LEU A 509 2.87 16.36 10.03
N GLU A 510 1.83 17.20 10.06
CA GLU A 510 1.90 18.53 10.67
C GLU A 510 2.13 18.47 12.18
N VAL A 511 1.40 17.59 12.88
CA VAL A 511 1.56 17.33 14.31
C VAL A 511 2.96 16.81 14.60
N ALA A 512 3.47 15.89 13.78
CA ALA A 512 4.82 15.38 13.94
C ALA A 512 5.90 16.46 13.74
N ALA A 513 5.73 17.31 12.74
CA ALA A 513 6.61 18.43 12.48
C ALA A 513 6.58 19.48 13.62
N ALA A 514 5.43 19.72 14.24
CA ALA A 514 5.30 20.63 15.36
C ALA A 514 6.08 20.17 16.60
N ILE A 515 6.22 18.85 16.81
CA ILE A 515 6.86 18.26 18.00
C ILE A 515 8.36 18.03 17.80
N HIS A 516 8.76 17.60 16.60
CA HIS A 516 10.14 17.21 16.26
C HIS A 516 10.88 18.26 15.41
N GLY A 517 10.26 19.43 15.19
CA GLY A 517 10.88 20.59 14.54
C GLY A 517 11.85 21.34 15.46
N ALA A 518 12.83 22.03 14.86
CA ALA A 518 13.87 22.77 15.60
C ALA A 518 13.37 24.04 16.33
N ALA A 519 12.15 24.51 16.01
CA ALA A 519 11.65 25.81 16.46
C ALA A 519 11.00 25.80 17.86
N ASP A 520 10.58 24.63 18.38
CA ASP A 520 9.76 24.53 19.60
C ASP A 520 10.18 23.33 20.47
N ALA A 521 11.40 23.38 21.01
CA ALA A 521 11.87 22.37 21.96
C ALA A 521 10.97 22.34 23.20
N GLY A 522 10.26 21.23 23.40
CA GLY A 522 9.46 20.98 24.62
C GLY A 522 7.94 21.05 24.45
N LEU A 523 7.41 21.25 23.24
CA LEU A 523 5.96 21.22 23.02
C LEU A 523 5.35 19.89 23.48
N SER A 524 4.31 19.93 24.31
CA SER A 524 3.54 18.75 24.70
C SER A 524 2.65 18.25 23.56
N ALA A 525 2.14 17.03 23.70
CA ALA A 525 1.21 16.46 22.72
C ALA A 525 -0.05 17.32 22.57
N ASP A 526 -0.67 17.74 23.68
CA ASP A 526 -1.91 18.54 23.66
C ASP A 526 -1.71 19.92 23.04
N GLU A 527 -0.58 20.58 23.33
CA GLU A 527 -0.24 21.87 22.71
C GLU A 527 -0.03 21.73 21.19
N ALA A 528 0.60 20.64 20.74
CA ALA A 528 0.78 20.36 19.31
C ALA A 528 -0.57 20.17 18.62
N LEU A 529 -1.45 19.35 19.21
CA LEU A 529 -2.79 19.10 18.69
C LEU A 529 -3.60 20.40 18.57
N LEU A 530 -3.63 21.20 19.64
CA LEU A 530 -4.37 22.46 19.65
C LEU A 530 -3.82 23.46 18.62
N ARG A 531 -2.50 23.57 18.49
CA ARG A 531 -1.83 24.44 17.52
C ARG A 531 -2.22 24.05 16.09
N VAL A 532 -2.10 22.76 15.75
CA VAL A 532 -2.43 22.27 14.40
C VAL A 532 -3.92 22.41 14.13
N ALA A 533 -4.80 22.02 15.06
CA ALA A 533 -6.24 22.18 14.90
C ALA A 533 -6.64 23.65 14.71
N THR A 534 -6.04 24.57 15.46
CA THR A 534 -6.28 26.02 15.32
C THR A 534 -5.84 26.53 13.96
N ARG A 535 -4.66 26.12 13.46
CA ARG A 535 -4.17 26.53 12.14
C ARG A 535 -5.07 26.01 11.02
N ARG A 536 -5.42 24.72 11.06
CA ARG A 536 -6.13 24.04 9.98
C ARG A 536 -7.63 24.37 9.93
N PHE A 537 -8.26 24.54 11.08
CA PHE A 537 -9.73 24.63 11.18
C PHE A 537 -10.22 25.90 11.89
N GLY A 538 -9.31 26.74 12.36
CA GLY A 538 -9.61 27.99 13.06
C GLY A 538 -9.89 27.80 14.55
N PRO A 539 -9.74 28.87 15.36
CA PRO A 539 -9.79 28.81 16.81
C PRO A 539 -11.17 28.38 17.36
N ARG A 540 -12.25 28.65 16.62
CA ARG A 540 -13.63 28.29 17.06
C ARG A 540 -13.91 26.79 17.01
N ALA A 541 -13.28 26.07 16.08
CA ALA A 541 -13.47 24.63 15.90
C ALA A 541 -12.39 23.79 16.60
N ALA A 542 -11.23 24.39 16.89
CA ALA A 542 -10.04 23.68 17.33
C ALA A 542 -10.28 22.74 18.52
N ALA A 543 -11.01 23.18 19.55
CA ALA A 543 -11.25 22.37 20.74
C ALA A 543 -12.10 21.10 20.47
N ASP A 544 -13.12 21.20 19.62
CA ASP A 544 -13.93 20.03 19.23
C ASP A 544 -13.16 19.10 18.27
N VAL A 545 -12.29 19.66 17.40
CA VAL A 545 -11.41 18.85 16.54
C VAL A 545 -10.39 18.07 17.37
N VAL A 546 -9.71 18.72 18.33
CA VAL A 546 -8.78 18.04 19.24
C VAL A 546 -9.49 16.92 19.99
N ARG A 547 -10.71 17.18 20.47
CA ARG A 547 -11.54 16.15 21.10
C ARG A 547 -11.84 14.99 20.15
N ALA A 548 -12.18 15.27 18.90
CA ALA A 548 -12.41 14.24 17.89
C ALA A 548 -11.16 13.37 17.69
N TRP A 549 -10.00 13.98 17.48
CA TRP A 549 -8.72 13.29 17.31
C TRP A 549 -8.33 12.44 18.53
N GLN A 550 -8.58 12.94 19.74
CA GLN A 550 -8.37 12.18 20.99
C GLN A 550 -9.29 10.95 21.05
N GLN A 551 -10.57 11.09 20.66
CA GLN A 551 -11.51 9.97 20.66
C GLN A 551 -11.21 8.94 19.58
N PHE A 552 -10.88 9.37 18.35
CA PHE A 552 -10.43 8.47 17.30
C PHE A 552 -9.18 7.71 17.73
N SER A 553 -8.21 8.41 18.33
CA SER A 553 -6.99 7.81 18.88
C SER A 553 -7.26 6.77 19.97
N ALA A 554 -8.17 7.08 20.90
CA ALA A 554 -8.55 6.15 21.97
C ALA A 554 -9.26 4.91 21.41
N ALA A 555 -10.17 5.09 20.45
CA ALA A 555 -10.85 3.99 19.78
C ALA A 555 -9.88 3.14 18.94
N PHE A 556 -8.98 3.77 18.20
CA PHE A 556 -8.02 3.08 17.34
C PHE A 556 -6.95 2.35 18.13
N ALA A 557 -6.62 2.80 19.35
CA ALA A 557 -5.75 2.08 20.26
C ALA A 557 -6.32 0.69 20.62
N GLU A 558 -7.60 0.42 20.41
CA GLU A 558 -8.23 -0.89 20.62
C GLU A 558 -8.13 -1.84 19.41
N PHE A 559 -7.53 -1.39 18.29
CA PHE A 559 -7.32 -2.21 17.10
C PHE A 559 -6.68 -3.55 17.49
N PRO A 560 -7.24 -4.70 17.06
CA PRO A 560 -6.72 -6.02 17.39
C PRO A 560 -5.45 -6.31 16.57
N PHE A 561 -4.35 -5.64 16.91
CA PHE A 561 -3.15 -5.62 16.09
C PHE A 561 -2.43 -6.97 16.11
N ASP A 562 -2.07 -7.43 14.91
CA ASP A 562 -1.08 -8.45 14.60
C ASP A 562 -0.80 -8.35 13.08
N ILE A 563 0.41 -8.67 12.63
CA ILE A 563 0.75 -8.68 11.20
C ILE A 563 -0.23 -9.51 10.36
N GLY A 564 -0.70 -10.64 10.88
CA GLY A 564 -1.70 -11.48 10.24
C GLY A 564 -3.04 -10.77 10.05
N VAL A 565 -3.48 -10.00 11.05
CA VAL A 565 -4.71 -9.20 10.97
C VAL A 565 -4.56 -8.09 9.91
N VAL A 566 -3.51 -7.28 10.02
CA VAL A 566 -3.33 -6.13 9.11
C VAL A 566 -3.13 -6.55 7.65
N TYR A 567 -2.60 -7.75 7.41
CA TYR A 567 -2.45 -8.29 6.07
C TYR A 567 -3.65 -9.05 5.53
N THR A 568 -4.50 -9.66 6.35
CA THR A 568 -5.51 -10.61 5.80
C THR A 568 -6.96 -10.21 6.06
N ALA A 569 -7.23 -9.41 7.09
CA ALA A 569 -8.59 -8.99 7.41
C ALA A 569 -9.14 -7.96 6.38
N PRO A 570 -10.48 -7.82 6.27
CA PRO A 570 -11.09 -7.07 5.17
C PRO A 570 -11.04 -5.54 5.31
N GLN A 571 -10.32 -4.98 6.29
CA GLN A 571 -10.31 -3.54 6.56
C GLN A 571 -9.85 -2.68 5.38
N GLN A 572 -9.09 -3.21 4.41
CA GLN A 572 -8.72 -2.43 3.22
C GLN A 572 -9.87 -2.32 2.20
N PHE A 573 -10.76 -3.30 2.18
CA PHE A 573 -11.94 -3.32 1.29
C PHE A 573 -13.16 -2.72 1.98
N GLY A 574 -13.25 -2.85 3.30
CA GLY A 574 -14.42 -2.46 4.08
C GLY A 574 -15.69 -3.04 3.45
N PRO A 575 -16.73 -2.22 3.22
CA PRO A 575 -17.97 -2.66 2.57
C PRO A 575 -17.77 -3.34 1.20
N ALA A 576 -16.73 -3.03 0.44
CA ALA A 576 -16.54 -3.61 -0.90
C ALA A 576 -16.17 -5.11 -0.89
N ASN A 577 -15.78 -5.68 0.26
CA ASN A 577 -15.55 -7.12 0.35
C ASN A 577 -16.88 -7.87 0.23
N LEU A 578 -16.98 -8.82 -0.69
CA LEU A 578 -18.23 -9.55 -0.94
C LEU A 578 -18.52 -10.56 0.17
N LEU A 579 -19.80 -10.79 0.41
CA LEU A 579 -20.28 -11.83 1.31
C LEU A 579 -20.69 -13.07 0.52
N TYR A 580 -20.57 -14.23 1.17
CA TYR A 580 -20.84 -15.53 0.54
C TYR A 580 -21.77 -16.34 1.42
N ARG A 581 -22.79 -16.94 0.80
CA ARG A 581 -23.73 -17.86 1.46
C ARG A 581 -22.98 -19.01 2.14
N GLU A 582 -22.13 -19.68 1.37
CA GLU A 582 -21.31 -20.81 1.80
C GLU A 582 -19.83 -20.38 1.82
N PRO A 583 -18.97 -21.05 2.62
CA PRO A 583 -17.54 -20.78 2.62
C PRO A 583 -16.93 -20.89 1.22
N THR A 584 -16.15 -19.88 0.81
CA THR A 584 -15.48 -19.92 -0.51
C THR A 584 -14.41 -21.00 -0.60
N GLY A 585 -13.84 -21.41 0.55
CA GLY A 585 -12.66 -22.27 0.62
C GLY A 585 -11.36 -21.57 0.21
N TYR A 586 -11.41 -20.27 -0.08
CA TYR A 586 -10.24 -19.47 -0.38
C TYR A 586 -9.55 -18.97 0.89
N ARG A 587 -8.23 -18.81 0.78
CA ARG A 587 -7.41 -18.28 1.87
C ARG A 587 -7.23 -16.79 1.64
N ALA A 588 -7.42 -15.99 2.68
CA ALA A 588 -7.11 -14.58 2.62
C ALA A 588 -5.64 -14.37 2.20
N THR A 589 -5.41 -13.39 1.33
CA THR A 589 -4.09 -13.04 0.79
C THR A 589 -3.58 -11.75 1.41
N MET A 590 -2.27 -11.54 1.37
CA MET A 590 -1.62 -10.35 1.94
C MET A 590 -2.09 -9.09 1.22
N VAL A 591 -2.85 -8.25 1.92
CA VAL A 591 -3.44 -6.97 1.48
C VAL A 591 -4.14 -7.04 0.13
N GLY A 592 -4.63 -8.21 -0.26
CA GLY A 592 -5.12 -8.49 -1.60
C GLY A 592 -6.59 -8.89 -1.65
N PHE A 593 -6.90 -10.15 -1.40
CA PHE A 593 -8.26 -10.69 -1.38
C PHE A 593 -8.57 -11.23 0.02
N PRO A 594 -9.49 -10.60 0.77
CA PRO A 594 -9.89 -11.09 2.09
C PRO A 594 -10.73 -12.38 2.02
N TYR A 595 -11.54 -12.52 0.97
CA TYR A 595 -12.57 -13.56 0.83
C TYR A 595 -13.52 -13.59 2.03
N ASP A 596 -13.64 -14.72 2.72
CA ASP A 596 -14.45 -14.96 3.92
C ASP A 596 -13.68 -15.79 4.98
N ASP A 597 -12.35 -15.68 4.99
CA ASP A 597 -11.42 -16.49 5.77
C ASP A 597 -11.19 -15.94 7.19
N LEU A 598 -12.25 -15.99 8.02
CA LEU A 598 -12.22 -15.49 9.39
C LEU A 598 -11.08 -16.05 10.24
N ALA A 599 -10.68 -17.30 10.01
CA ALA A 599 -9.58 -17.93 10.76
C ALA A 599 -8.26 -17.19 10.53
N ARG A 600 -7.97 -16.79 9.28
CA ARG A 600 -6.79 -15.96 9.00
C ARG A 600 -6.96 -14.52 9.42
N TRP A 601 -8.14 -13.94 9.19
CA TRP A 601 -8.42 -12.56 9.59
C TRP A 601 -8.15 -12.30 11.06
N ALA A 602 -8.57 -13.23 11.92
CA ALA A 602 -8.44 -13.10 13.36
C ALA A 602 -7.00 -13.39 13.85
N SER A 603 -6.18 -14.08 13.06
CA SER A 603 -4.81 -14.48 13.39
C SER A 603 -4.72 -15.15 14.77
N LEU A 604 -4.21 -14.46 15.78
CA LEU A 604 -4.06 -14.94 17.16
C LEU A 604 -5.29 -14.73 18.05
N TYR A 605 -6.26 -13.92 17.61
CA TYR A 605 -7.44 -13.56 18.41
C TYR A 605 -8.54 -14.62 18.27
N PRO A 606 -9.17 -15.07 19.38
CA PRO A 606 -10.40 -15.84 19.29
C PRO A 606 -11.49 -15.06 18.52
N PRO A 607 -12.31 -15.71 17.68
CA PRO A 607 -13.27 -15.00 16.82
C PRO A 607 -14.25 -14.07 17.56
N ASP A 608 -14.70 -14.44 18.75
CA ASP A 608 -15.60 -13.63 19.58
C ASP A 608 -14.87 -12.40 20.16
N VAL A 609 -13.61 -12.55 20.57
CA VAL A 609 -12.75 -11.45 21.03
C VAL A 609 -12.47 -10.51 19.87
N PHE A 610 -12.12 -11.05 18.70
CA PHE A 610 -11.84 -10.31 17.49
C PHE A 610 -13.05 -9.45 17.08
N LEU A 611 -14.25 -10.04 17.05
CA LEU A 611 -15.50 -9.31 16.81
C LEU A 611 -15.71 -8.17 17.83
N ARG A 612 -15.53 -8.45 19.14
CA ARG A 612 -15.70 -7.43 20.19
C ARG A 612 -14.72 -6.28 20.04
N GLN A 613 -13.45 -6.54 19.71
CA GLN A 613 -12.47 -5.48 19.49
C GLN A 613 -12.83 -4.62 18.27
N TRP A 614 -13.24 -5.21 17.15
CA TRP A 614 -13.68 -4.43 15.98
C TRP A 614 -14.93 -3.59 16.28
N ARG A 615 -15.90 -4.11 17.04
CA ARG A 615 -17.03 -3.31 17.53
C ARG A 615 -16.57 -2.17 18.42
N LYS A 616 -15.66 -2.42 19.36
CA LYS A 616 -15.10 -1.40 20.26
C LYS A 616 -14.42 -0.26 19.48
N VAL A 617 -13.63 -0.59 18.46
CA VAL A 617 -13.02 0.40 17.55
C VAL A 617 -14.12 1.18 16.81
N ALA A 618 -15.07 0.50 16.17
CA ALA A 618 -16.11 1.17 15.38
C ALA A 618 -17.02 2.07 16.23
N ASP A 619 -17.48 1.59 17.39
CA ASP A 619 -18.38 2.31 18.29
C ASP A 619 -17.66 3.51 18.94
N GLY A 620 -16.43 3.33 19.43
CA GLY A 620 -15.64 4.43 19.99
C GLY A 620 -15.31 5.49 18.94
N TRP A 621 -15.06 5.09 17.69
CA TRP A 621 -14.81 6.01 16.60
C TRP A 621 -16.03 6.89 16.27
N ALA A 622 -17.25 6.36 16.41
CA ALA A 622 -18.48 7.12 16.19
C ALA A 622 -18.61 8.33 17.15
N GLU A 623 -18.07 8.24 18.37
CA GLU A 623 -18.04 9.36 19.32
C GLU A 623 -17.16 10.51 18.83
N GLY A 624 -16.01 10.18 18.21
CA GLY A 624 -15.15 11.17 17.56
C GLY A 624 -15.83 11.86 16.38
N LEU A 625 -16.61 11.11 15.57
CA LEU A 625 -17.39 11.69 14.47
C LEU A 625 -18.43 12.69 14.98
N ALA A 626 -19.06 12.42 16.13
CA ALA A 626 -20.00 13.36 16.74
C ALA A 626 -19.31 14.66 17.18
N ALA A 627 -18.07 14.60 17.67
CA ALA A 627 -17.29 15.79 18.00
C ALA A 627 -16.90 16.60 16.76
N LEU A 628 -16.45 15.93 15.71
CA LEU A 628 -16.09 16.56 14.44
C LEU A 628 -17.30 17.20 13.76
N ALA A 629 -18.47 16.56 13.83
CA ALA A 629 -19.73 17.11 13.33
C ALA A 629 -20.12 18.43 14.05
N ARG A 630 -19.88 18.54 15.36
CA ARG A 630 -20.09 19.80 16.10
C ARG A 630 -19.12 20.89 15.65
N ALA A 631 -17.83 20.55 15.50
CA ALA A 631 -16.82 21.49 14.99
C ALA A 631 -17.25 22.07 13.63
N ARG A 632 -17.72 21.20 12.72
CA ARG A 632 -18.24 21.55 11.40
C ARG A 632 -19.46 22.45 11.46
N ALA A 633 -20.40 22.20 12.39
CA ALA A 633 -21.57 23.05 12.58
C ALA A 633 -21.19 24.45 13.10
N ILE A 634 -20.16 24.57 13.94
CA ILE A 634 -19.70 25.83 14.52
C ILE A 634 -18.91 26.67 13.50
N ALA A 635 -18.04 26.05 12.72
CA ALA A 635 -17.20 26.74 11.74
C ALA A 635 -17.08 25.98 10.41
N PRO A 636 -18.16 25.93 9.60
CA PRO A 636 -18.15 25.20 8.34
C PRO A 636 -17.00 25.65 7.45
N SER A 637 -16.20 24.71 6.95
CA SER A 637 -15.10 24.97 6.03
C SER A 637 -14.80 23.74 5.16
N PRO A 638 -14.29 23.91 3.93
CA PRO A 638 -13.87 22.78 3.09
C PRO A 638 -12.88 21.84 3.78
N ALA A 639 -12.00 22.38 4.64
CA ALA A 639 -11.03 21.59 5.40
C ALA A 639 -11.72 20.65 6.41
N LEU A 640 -12.73 21.14 7.15
CA LEU A 640 -13.50 20.30 8.07
C LEU A 640 -14.39 19.30 7.35
N GLU A 641 -14.95 19.66 6.19
CA GLU A 641 -15.70 18.69 5.36
C GLU A 641 -14.79 17.56 4.88
N ALA A 642 -13.56 17.87 4.45
CA ALA A 642 -12.57 16.87 4.06
C ALA A 642 -12.14 15.98 5.24
N GLU A 643 -11.91 16.56 6.42
CA GLU A 643 -11.59 15.82 7.65
C GLU A 643 -12.73 14.87 8.04
N GLN A 644 -13.97 15.36 8.03
CA GLN A 644 -15.17 14.58 8.33
C GLN A 644 -15.33 13.41 7.36
N ARG A 645 -15.09 13.66 6.07
CA ARG A 645 -15.20 12.63 5.03
C ARG A 645 -14.22 11.48 5.23
N VAL A 646 -12.96 11.79 5.52
CA VAL A 646 -11.92 10.79 5.78
C VAL A 646 -12.22 10.00 7.06
N ALA A 647 -12.59 10.69 8.14
CA ALA A 647 -12.95 10.05 9.40
C ALA A 647 -14.18 9.15 9.27
N GLU A 648 -15.19 9.58 8.49
CA GLU A 648 -16.40 8.79 8.25
C GLU A 648 -16.09 7.55 7.41
N ALA A 649 -15.27 7.66 6.36
CA ALA A 649 -14.83 6.51 5.59
C ALA A 649 -14.14 5.47 6.48
N ALA A 650 -13.23 5.87 7.36
CA ALA A 650 -12.59 4.97 8.31
C ALA A 650 -13.60 4.25 9.23
N HIS A 651 -14.60 4.96 9.75
CA HIS A 651 -15.68 4.35 10.55
C HIS A 651 -16.44 3.28 9.78
N LEU A 652 -16.84 3.56 8.54
CA LEU A 652 -17.59 2.62 7.69
C LEU A 652 -16.78 1.34 7.44
N HIS A 653 -15.47 1.48 7.23
CA HIS A 653 -14.56 0.34 7.14
C HIS A 653 -14.57 -0.50 8.44
N PHE A 654 -14.38 0.12 9.61
CA PHE A 654 -14.33 -0.60 10.88
C PHE A 654 -15.65 -1.29 11.24
N ARG A 655 -16.79 -0.60 11.03
CA ARG A 655 -18.12 -1.19 11.22
C ARG A 655 -18.31 -2.38 10.27
N SER A 656 -17.91 -2.25 9.02
CA SER A 656 -18.06 -3.33 8.05
C SER A 656 -17.23 -4.56 8.39
N VAL A 657 -16.00 -4.41 8.90
CA VAL A 657 -15.22 -5.57 9.38
C VAL A 657 -15.96 -6.31 10.49
N ALA A 658 -16.51 -5.59 11.48
CA ALA A 658 -17.31 -6.21 12.53
C ALA A 658 -18.53 -6.97 11.98
N ASN A 659 -19.26 -6.36 11.03
CA ASN A 659 -20.41 -6.98 10.39
C ASN A 659 -20.04 -8.24 9.62
N GLN A 660 -18.93 -8.23 8.88
CA GLN A 660 -18.47 -9.37 8.10
C GLN A 660 -18.02 -10.54 9.00
N ILE A 661 -17.32 -10.26 10.10
CA ILE A 661 -16.97 -11.28 11.09
C ILE A 661 -18.24 -11.95 11.63
N GLU A 662 -19.20 -11.14 12.07
CA GLU A 662 -20.45 -11.65 12.62
C GLU A 662 -21.28 -12.40 11.58
N PHE A 663 -21.28 -11.93 10.32
CA PHE A 663 -21.97 -12.61 9.23
C PHE A 663 -21.38 -13.99 8.98
N VAL A 664 -20.05 -14.13 8.96
CA VAL A 664 -19.38 -15.43 8.81
C VAL A 664 -19.69 -16.38 9.97
N LEU A 665 -19.87 -15.85 11.20
CA LEU A 665 -20.26 -16.64 12.37
C LEU A 665 -21.75 -17.03 12.36
N ALA A 666 -22.62 -16.15 11.85
CA ALA A 666 -24.06 -16.33 11.82
C ALA A 666 -24.56 -17.13 10.61
N ARG A 667 -23.89 -17.05 9.45
CA ARG A 667 -24.33 -17.73 8.23
C ARG A 667 -24.44 -19.24 8.46
N GLY A 668 -25.56 -19.82 8.02
CA GLY A 668 -25.89 -21.23 8.22
C GLY A 668 -26.37 -21.59 9.64
N ARG A 669 -26.41 -20.63 10.59
CA ARG A 669 -26.86 -20.86 11.98
C ARG A 669 -28.02 -19.95 12.38
N ASP A 670 -27.95 -18.68 12.00
CA ASP A 670 -28.95 -17.66 12.31
C ASP A 670 -29.25 -16.81 11.07
N ALA A 671 -30.28 -17.23 10.33
CA ALA A 671 -30.72 -16.56 9.11
C ALA A 671 -31.32 -15.16 9.38
N ALA A 672 -31.89 -14.93 10.56
CA ALA A 672 -32.45 -13.62 10.91
C ALA A 672 -31.34 -12.61 11.14
N ARG A 673 -30.33 -12.98 11.94
CA ARG A 673 -29.16 -12.14 12.17
C ARG A 673 -28.36 -11.91 10.89
N ALA A 674 -28.20 -12.93 10.05
CA ALA A 674 -27.55 -12.78 8.75
C ALA A 674 -28.26 -11.73 7.87
N ARG A 675 -29.61 -11.69 7.83
CA ARG A 675 -30.36 -10.67 7.10
C ARG A 675 -30.16 -9.26 7.65
N GLU A 676 -30.16 -9.09 8.97
CA GLU A 676 -29.91 -7.79 9.59
C GLU A 676 -28.54 -7.25 9.20
N LEU A 677 -27.51 -8.11 9.21
CA LEU A 677 -26.15 -7.76 8.81
C LEU A 677 -26.06 -7.42 7.32
N LEU A 678 -26.78 -8.13 6.45
CA LEU A 678 -26.84 -7.80 5.01
C LEU A 678 -27.48 -6.42 4.77
N ALA A 679 -28.52 -6.07 5.53
CA ALA A 679 -29.16 -4.76 5.44
C ALA A 679 -28.24 -3.63 5.94
N ASP A 680 -27.50 -3.85 7.03
CA ASP A 680 -26.54 -2.89 7.53
C ASP A 680 -25.35 -2.72 6.56
N GLU A 681 -24.81 -3.81 6.02
CA GLU A 681 -23.76 -3.77 5.00
C GLU A 681 -24.19 -3.05 3.72
N GLU A 682 -25.45 -3.21 3.27
CA GLU A 682 -26.01 -2.42 2.17
C GLU A 682 -26.00 -0.92 2.50
N ALA A 683 -26.41 -0.54 3.72
CA ALA A 683 -26.42 0.86 4.14
C ALA A 683 -25.01 1.46 4.19
N LEU A 684 -24.03 0.73 4.73
CA LEU A 684 -22.63 1.14 4.77
C LEU A 684 -22.04 1.29 3.36
N ALA A 685 -22.32 0.35 2.46
CA ALA A 685 -21.84 0.40 1.08
C ALA A 685 -22.41 1.61 0.32
N ARG A 686 -23.71 1.92 0.51
CA ARG A 686 -24.35 3.10 -0.08
C ARG A 686 -23.75 4.39 0.47
N ARG A 687 -23.43 4.44 1.76
CA ARG A 687 -22.80 5.63 2.35
C ARG A 687 -21.37 5.80 1.87
N LEU A 688 -20.57 4.75 1.85
CA LEU A 688 -19.20 4.80 1.35
C LEU A 688 -19.16 5.14 -0.14
N PHE A 689 -20.18 4.74 -0.92
CA PHE A 689 -20.34 5.14 -2.32
C PHE A 689 -20.39 6.66 -2.44
N ASP A 690 -21.22 7.33 -1.64
CA ASP A 690 -21.35 8.79 -1.69
C ASP A 690 -20.04 9.49 -1.32
N LEU A 691 -19.27 8.93 -0.38
CA LEU A 691 -17.97 9.50 0.01
C LEU A 691 -16.93 9.32 -1.10
N ALA A 692 -16.80 8.11 -1.65
CA ALA A 692 -15.80 7.76 -2.66
C ALA A 692 -16.11 8.36 -4.05
N ASP A 693 -17.38 8.65 -4.35
CA ASP A 693 -17.79 9.34 -5.58
C ASP A 693 -17.44 10.85 -5.53
N ALA A 694 -17.33 11.40 -4.32
CA ALA A 694 -16.98 12.80 -4.04
C ALA A 694 -15.52 13.02 -3.59
N ASP A 695 -14.72 11.95 -3.54
CA ASP A 695 -13.33 12.00 -3.10
C ASP A 695 -12.52 10.85 -3.69
N SER A 696 -11.74 11.14 -4.72
CA SER A 696 -10.98 10.11 -5.43
C SER A 696 -9.82 9.53 -4.60
N ARG A 697 -9.52 10.06 -3.42
CA ARG A 697 -8.50 9.51 -2.50
C ARG A 697 -9.02 8.27 -1.75
N LEU A 698 -10.33 8.13 -1.60
CA LEU A 698 -10.92 7.01 -0.87
C LEU A 698 -10.87 5.73 -1.70
N GLY A 699 -10.42 4.65 -1.07
CA GLY A 699 -10.13 3.37 -1.71
C GLY A 699 -8.77 3.29 -2.37
N PHE A 700 -8.02 4.40 -2.49
CA PHE A 700 -6.71 4.43 -3.13
C PHE A 700 -5.54 4.20 -2.15
N GLU A 701 -4.59 3.38 -2.56
CA GLU A 701 -3.27 3.16 -1.94
C GLU A 701 -2.22 2.96 -3.04
N ALA A 702 -0.99 3.44 -2.84
CA ALA A 702 0.01 3.56 -3.90
C ALA A 702 0.41 2.23 -4.57
N THR A 703 0.48 1.12 -3.83
CA THR A 703 0.92 -0.20 -4.32
C THR A 703 -0.19 -1.19 -4.64
N ASN A 704 -1.44 -0.84 -4.33
CA ASN A 704 -2.64 -1.64 -4.62
C ASN A 704 -3.63 -0.90 -5.54
N HIS A 705 -3.30 0.36 -5.88
CA HIS A 705 -4.18 1.29 -6.56
C HIS A 705 -5.52 1.40 -5.83
N TYR A 706 -6.65 1.13 -6.48
CA TYR A 706 -7.96 1.21 -5.85
C TYR A 706 -8.42 -0.13 -5.29
N PHE A 707 -8.40 -0.34 -3.97
CA PHE A 707 -9.05 -1.47 -3.29
C PHE A 707 -10.51 -1.61 -3.69
N TYR A 708 -11.18 -0.45 -3.82
CA TYR A 708 -12.53 -0.34 -4.35
C TYR A 708 -12.70 0.97 -5.12
N ARG A 709 -13.67 0.96 -6.01
CA ARG A 709 -14.23 2.11 -6.73
C ARG A 709 -15.71 2.21 -6.38
N PRO A 710 -16.39 3.34 -6.66
CA PRO A 710 -17.83 3.45 -6.42
C PRO A 710 -18.65 2.27 -6.97
N LEU A 711 -18.29 1.73 -8.15
CA LEU A 711 -19.01 0.61 -8.74
C LEU A 711 -18.84 -0.74 -8.00
N ASP A 712 -17.77 -0.93 -7.22
CA ASP A 712 -17.61 -2.11 -6.35
C ASP A 712 -18.54 -2.03 -5.13
N LEU A 713 -18.86 -0.82 -4.68
CA LEU A 713 -19.82 -0.58 -3.59
C LEU A 713 -21.26 -0.79 -4.08
N VAL A 714 -21.53 -0.49 -5.35
CA VAL A 714 -22.79 -0.91 -5.99
C VAL A 714 -22.85 -2.43 -6.12
N GLU A 715 -21.75 -3.09 -6.51
CA GLU A 715 -21.67 -4.56 -6.56
C GLU A 715 -21.96 -5.19 -5.19
N LYS A 716 -21.44 -4.61 -4.11
CA LYS A 716 -21.77 -5.03 -2.74
C LYS A 716 -23.28 -4.98 -2.46
N VAL A 717 -23.97 -3.92 -2.88
CA VAL A 717 -25.44 -3.83 -2.73
C VAL A 717 -26.14 -4.95 -3.51
N LEU A 718 -25.70 -5.25 -4.73
CA LEU A 718 -26.22 -6.39 -5.51
C LEU A 718 -26.01 -7.71 -4.76
N ASN A 719 -24.80 -7.91 -4.23
CA ASN A 719 -24.44 -9.10 -3.46
C ASN A 719 -25.29 -9.25 -2.19
N CYS A 720 -25.50 -8.17 -1.42
CA CYS A 720 -26.31 -8.22 -0.21
C CYS A 720 -27.78 -8.55 -0.50
N ARG A 721 -28.37 -7.93 -1.54
CA ARG A 721 -29.77 -8.18 -1.92
C ARG A 721 -29.98 -9.57 -2.51
N ASP A 722 -29.08 -10.03 -3.37
CA ASP A 722 -29.13 -11.39 -3.91
C ASP A 722 -29.08 -12.44 -2.78
N LEU A 723 -28.19 -12.28 -1.80
CA LEU A 723 -28.13 -13.17 -0.64
C LEU A 723 -29.40 -13.11 0.22
N ALA A 724 -29.95 -11.93 0.48
CA ALA A 724 -31.18 -11.77 1.23
C ALA A 724 -32.37 -12.46 0.52
N GLU A 725 -32.43 -12.35 -0.80
CA GLU A 725 -33.51 -12.90 -1.63
C GLU A 725 -33.35 -14.39 -1.95
N THR A 726 -32.14 -14.95 -2.05
CA THR A 726 -31.93 -16.33 -2.51
C THR A 726 -31.47 -17.26 -1.40
N ALA A 727 -30.74 -16.75 -0.42
CA ALA A 727 -30.11 -17.55 0.62
C ALA A 727 -30.78 -17.45 1.98
N PHE A 728 -31.31 -16.27 2.30
CA PHE A 728 -31.87 -15.99 3.61
C PHE A 728 -33.29 -15.43 3.48
N ARG A 729 -34.18 -16.02 2.68
CA ARG A 729 -35.58 -15.56 2.61
C ARG A 729 -36.23 -15.54 4.00
N ALA A 730 -37.10 -14.57 4.25
CA ALA A 730 -38.02 -14.64 5.38
C ALA A 730 -38.96 -15.84 5.18
N PRO A 731 -39.30 -16.61 6.25
CA PRO A 731 -40.38 -17.57 6.14
C PRO A 731 -41.64 -16.84 5.70
N VAL A 732 -42.35 -17.39 4.71
CA VAL A 732 -43.65 -16.85 4.30
C VAL A 732 -44.57 -16.97 5.51
N SER A 733 -44.99 -15.83 6.06
CA SER A 733 -45.90 -15.73 7.20
C SER A 733 -47.27 -16.26 6.85
#